data_AF-A0A6C0B228-F1
#
_entry.id   AF-A0A6C0B228-F1
#
_cell.length_a   1.000
_cell.length_b   1.000
_cell.length_c   1.000
_cell.angle_alpha   90.00
_cell.angle_beta   90.00
_cell.angle_gamma   90.00
#
_symmetry.space_group_name_H-M   'P 1'
#
loop_
_entity.id
_entity.type
_entity.pdbx_description
1 polymer ?
#
loop_
_entity_poly.entity_id
_entity_poly.type
_entity_poly.pdbx_seq_one_letter_code
_entity_poly.pdbx_strand_id
1 'polypeptide(L)'
;MNKVEDNEPITDESNDDIKKIEDAARARAKKEFEKMVGQYLENNPLFRMDKKSAEFEIRFGSNPKLSKSISKIDYDNVVKQLYACGFKVDNEDGTQILRVYSDYLHPQTGERTMSNIRAEIVGTDLIQHYCKTNSIQKLIDLPSTVFNKLKFTRKTNALAKNGEKIRAVDIADYNFRASYQNEEEFHTNHPLARNIIAEWSNSQKIFRCMNRVRFRHPDFPVFADLSIVKGSKTTYRKPMPTYTIQEAGVFTNPETYEIELEMDNSRIGTGTLFNSTESIMGVLRKCIRTVLSGLQMTKYPISYHEQKVVIDQYMKLVHGDEYQSRKIMSKDFIGPSSFTIQMENIIEPKDSSTIPNIRKNYTVTDKADGERKLLFVNYEGKIYLIDTNMNVIFTGTVSKEKRVWNSILDGEHIKYDKSGKYINLYAAFDLYYVNKLNVREYGFVAEDMGDKENTFRLPLLNAIIDAIKPLSIADKQETVDAKQTKSANFIVKCKEFYLCTENESIFQCCSKILTKQNDGLFEYTTDGIIFTPSNCGVGSKEIGKAGPLEKITWEHSMKWKPPAFNTIDFLVINKLDKKGKPEVHHIFQEGKNMQGVQDVIQYKTIELHCGFDIRNKQHAFVNPFQDVVDGKIPEPVVGYAKDYKHVPFCPTNPYHPEARYCNVLLKQDGNNVFMVTEEGEYFDENMIVEFKYESTNKDGWAWVPLRVRYDKTSELNAGAKNYGNAYHVANANWHSIHHPITEEMISTGENIAQEVVTEDVYYNRSNEQTSTQGLRDFHNLYVKKKLIVGVSNPQDILMDYAVGKAGDLSKWINAHISFVFGVDVFKDNIQNRLDGACARYLRSKRKDRDTPDALFVTGNSSLNIRSGKAFGTEKDKEITNALFGVGPKDERALGHGVYKHYGTAQTGFHISSVQFAFHYFFESKKTLHEFLRNVAECTRINGYFIGTCYDGKTVFNLLKDKQKDESIIIMSEGRKIFEIVKLYDQTGFPDDDLSVGYPINVYQESINQYLQEYLVNFDYVVRIMEDYGFVPVFKSECIKMGLPDSAGMFSELYANMENEIKRSQRAGLDYGKAQNMTQEEKQISFMNRYFIFKKVRNVNTDKIAKIIEQQNKMAESIEEVITQDIKEMEKAHPEITAPTAPKPAIRKIKKPKIVLERYSEEGQSVEPEPLTQPEPVTEPLAQTVSITVDPTPVIKKLTIKKPTIKPL
;
A
#
# COMPACT_ATOMS: atom_id res chain seq x y z
N MET A 1 -34.39 -32.64 22.28
CA MET A 1 -35.30 -32.75 23.45
C MET A 1 -34.61 -32.12 24.64
N ASN A 2 -35.36 -31.33 25.40
CA ASN A 2 -34.80 -30.39 26.37
C ASN A 2 -34.38 -31.07 27.67
N LYS A 3 -33.28 -30.61 28.26
CA LYS A 3 -33.28 -30.15 29.65
C LYS A 3 -32.47 -28.86 29.72
N VAL A 4 -33.16 -27.79 30.09
CA VAL A 4 -32.57 -26.54 30.54
C VAL A 4 -32.20 -26.78 32.00
N GLU A 5 -30.95 -26.49 32.38
CA GLU A 5 -30.61 -26.29 33.79
C GLU A 5 -30.73 -24.79 34.06
N ASP A 6 -31.52 -24.44 35.07
CA ASP A 6 -31.83 -23.06 35.43
C ASP A 6 -30.59 -22.41 36.03
N ASN A 7 -29.97 -21.49 35.29
CA ASN A 7 -29.03 -20.53 35.87
C ASN A 7 -29.84 -19.46 36.60
N GLU A 8 -30.00 -19.62 37.92
CA GLU A 8 -30.48 -18.55 38.78
C GLU A 8 -29.57 -17.30 38.63
N PRO A 9 -30.14 -16.08 38.77
CA PRO A 9 -29.35 -14.86 38.68
C PRO A 9 -28.34 -14.78 39.84
N ILE A 10 -27.06 -14.76 39.48
CA ILE A 10 -25.93 -14.53 40.37
C ILE A 10 -26.14 -13.20 41.12
N THR A 11 -26.49 -13.28 42.41
CA THR A 11 -26.74 -12.13 43.28
C THR A 11 -25.43 -11.42 43.67
N ASP A 12 -25.50 -10.13 44.00
CA ASP A 12 -24.32 -9.30 44.35
C ASP A 12 -23.45 -9.90 45.47
N GLU A 13 -24.04 -10.66 46.41
CA GLU A 13 -23.33 -11.33 47.50
C GLU A 13 -22.25 -12.31 47.02
N SER A 14 -22.47 -12.96 45.87
CA SER A 14 -21.55 -13.96 45.30
C SER A 14 -20.26 -13.36 44.73
N ASN A 15 -20.31 -12.13 44.20
CA ASN A 15 -19.12 -11.44 43.71
C ASN A 15 -18.17 -11.07 44.86
N ASP A 16 -18.74 -10.70 46.01
CA ASP A 16 -17.96 -10.28 47.17
C ASP A 16 -17.28 -11.49 47.86
N ASP A 17 -17.88 -12.68 47.80
CA ASP A 17 -17.25 -13.92 48.24
C ASP A 17 -16.18 -14.44 47.27
N ILE A 18 -16.39 -14.33 45.95
CA ILE A 18 -15.32 -14.59 44.96
C ILE A 18 -14.13 -13.65 45.20
N LYS A 19 -14.39 -12.36 45.44
CA LYS A 19 -13.36 -11.36 45.72
C LYS A 19 -12.60 -11.66 47.02
N LYS A 20 -13.29 -12.07 48.10
CA LYS A 20 -12.63 -12.54 49.34
C LYS A 20 -11.75 -13.76 49.09
N ILE A 21 -12.19 -14.72 48.27
CA ILE A 21 -11.39 -15.91 47.90
C ILE A 21 -10.15 -15.52 47.09
N GLU A 22 -10.28 -14.62 46.11
CA GLU A 22 -9.15 -14.10 45.34
C GLU A 22 -8.16 -13.32 46.24
N ASP A 23 -8.64 -12.42 47.09
CA ASP A 23 -7.79 -11.63 47.99
C ASP A 23 -7.09 -12.51 49.06
N ALA A 24 -7.75 -13.57 49.54
CA ALA A 24 -7.11 -14.59 50.37
C ALA A 24 -6.02 -15.37 49.61
N ALA A 25 -6.26 -15.71 48.33
CA ALA A 25 -5.27 -16.34 47.48
C ALA A 25 -4.07 -15.41 47.17
N ARG A 26 -4.30 -14.12 46.93
CA ARG A 26 -3.27 -13.08 46.79
C ARG A 26 -2.40 -12.97 48.03
N ALA A 27 -3.03 -12.84 49.21
CA ALA A 27 -2.35 -12.75 50.49
C ALA A 27 -1.51 -14.00 50.77
N ARG A 28 -2.01 -15.18 50.38
CA ARG A 28 -1.29 -16.45 50.46
C ARG A 28 -0.09 -16.50 49.52
N ALA A 29 -0.25 -16.21 48.23
CA ALA A 29 0.84 -16.24 47.24
C ALA A 29 1.97 -15.27 47.61
N LYS A 30 1.63 -14.08 48.12
CA LYS A 30 2.61 -13.11 48.64
C LYS A 30 3.41 -13.68 49.83
N LYS A 31 2.73 -14.31 50.81
CA LYS A 31 3.40 -14.96 51.95
C LYS A 31 4.26 -16.15 51.53
N GLU A 32 3.82 -16.93 50.55
CA GLU A 32 4.59 -18.06 49.99
C GLU A 32 5.86 -17.58 49.24
N PHE A 33 5.77 -16.46 48.52
CA PHE A 33 6.92 -15.81 47.88
C PHE A 33 7.92 -15.24 48.91
N GLU A 34 7.45 -14.54 49.93
CA GLU A 34 8.29 -14.04 51.04
C GLU A 34 8.95 -15.19 51.82
N LYS A 35 8.23 -16.30 52.03
CA LYS A 35 8.77 -17.54 52.62
C LYS A 35 9.85 -18.16 51.73
N MET A 36 9.67 -18.19 50.41
CA MET A 36 10.67 -18.73 49.48
C MET A 36 11.98 -17.92 49.51
N VAL A 37 11.90 -16.58 49.56
CA VAL A 37 13.08 -15.72 49.69
C VAL A 37 13.77 -15.91 51.05
N GLY A 38 13.01 -16.12 52.12
CA GLY A 38 13.55 -16.51 53.42
C GLY A 38 14.31 -17.85 53.36
N GLN A 39 13.70 -18.88 52.78
CA GLN A 39 14.31 -20.21 52.60
C GLN A 39 15.56 -20.18 51.71
N TYR A 40 15.59 -19.30 50.70
CA TYR A 40 16.77 -19.06 49.87
C TYR A 40 17.92 -18.46 50.68
N LEU A 41 17.66 -17.40 51.45
CA LEU A 41 18.66 -16.76 52.32
C LEU A 41 19.15 -17.71 53.44
N GLU A 42 18.25 -18.50 54.02
CA GLU A 42 18.55 -19.49 55.07
C GLU A 42 19.52 -20.60 54.64
N ASN A 43 19.60 -20.89 53.33
CA ASN A 43 20.54 -21.83 52.74
C ASN A 43 21.91 -21.20 52.39
N ASN A 44 22.10 -19.91 52.73
CA ASN A 44 23.32 -19.11 52.58
C ASN A 44 23.95 -19.18 51.17
N PRO A 45 23.34 -18.52 50.16
CA PRO A 45 23.68 -18.68 48.73
C PRO A 45 25.11 -18.26 48.36
N LEU A 46 25.79 -17.54 49.25
CA LEU A 46 27.20 -17.17 49.16
C LEU A 46 28.15 -18.39 49.05
N PHE A 47 27.75 -19.55 49.59
CA PHE A 47 28.58 -20.76 49.62
C PHE A 47 27.98 -21.88 48.74
N ARG A 48 28.80 -22.48 47.86
CA ARG A 48 28.42 -23.68 47.10
C ARG A 48 28.44 -24.91 48.01
N MET A 49 27.27 -25.41 48.39
CA MET A 49 27.13 -26.70 49.09
C MET A 49 27.08 -27.86 48.11
N ASP A 50 27.86 -28.93 48.36
CA ASP A 50 27.88 -30.17 47.56
C ASP A 50 27.99 -29.99 46.02
N LYS A 51 28.83 -29.03 45.59
CA LYS A 51 29.01 -28.61 44.18
C LYS A 51 27.75 -28.06 43.49
N LYS A 52 26.67 -27.81 44.24
CA LYS A 52 25.44 -27.20 43.75
C LYS A 52 25.45 -25.70 44.01
N SER A 53 24.94 -24.93 43.06
CA SER A 53 24.63 -23.52 43.23
C SER A 53 23.14 -23.33 43.40
N ALA A 54 22.74 -22.59 44.44
CA ALA A 54 21.39 -22.09 44.59
C ALA A 54 21.09 -21.08 43.47
N GLU A 55 19.94 -21.21 42.83
CA GLU A 55 19.49 -20.35 41.74
C GLU A 55 18.07 -19.88 42.05
N PHE A 56 17.88 -18.57 42.19
CA PHE A 56 16.56 -17.97 42.36
C PHE A 56 16.25 -17.10 41.14
N GLU A 57 15.23 -17.50 40.38
CA GLU A 57 14.79 -16.85 39.15
C GLU A 57 13.33 -16.38 39.27
N ILE A 58 13.02 -15.19 38.73
CA ILE A 58 11.67 -14.70 38.52
C ILE A 58 11.45 -14.55 37.01
N ARG A 59 10.49 -15.28 36.44
CA ARG A 59 10.21 -15.29 35.00
C ARG A 59 8.87 -14.64 34.70
N PHE A 60 8.87 -13.69 33.79
CA PHE A 60 7.68 -12.93 33.38
C PHE A 60 6.98 -13.60 32.19
N GLY A 61 5.66 -13.40 32.06
CA GLY A 61 4.86 -13.96 30.97
C GLY A 61 4.60 -15.47 31.06
N SER A 62 4.80 -16.08 32.23
CA SER A 62 4.80 -17.55 32.40
C SER A 62 3.44 -18.21 32.20
N ASN A 63 2.33 -17.48 32.30
CA ASN A 63 0.98 -18.00 32.05
C ASN A 63 0.33 -17.37 30.80
N PRO A 64 0.28 -18.08 29.65
CA PRO A 64 -0.32 -17.58 28.40
C PRO A 64 -1.86 -17.57 28.41
N LYS A 65 -2.52 -17.87 29.55
CA LYS A 65 -3.95 -17.63 29.74
C LYS A 65 -4.25 -16.22 30.28
N LEU A 66 -3.28 -15.56 30.93
CA LEU A 66 -3.47 -14.27 31.60
C LEU A 66 -3.01 -13.09 30.75
N SER A 67 -1.91 -13.22 30.00
CA SER A 67 -1.46 -12.22 29.03
C SER A 67 -1.09 -12.86 27.69
N LYS A 68 -0.94 -12.02 26.67
CA LYS A 68 -0.23 -12.36 25.43
C LYS A 68 1.23 -12.75 25.77
N SER A 69 1.88 -13.52 24.90
CA SER A 69 3.33 -13.74 24.94
C SER A 69 4.07 -12.41 24.79
N ILE A 70 5.25 -12.29 25.41
CA ILE A 70 6.12 -11.10 25.30
C ILE A 70 6.50 -10.92 23.82
N SER A 71 6.20 -9.76 23.26
CA SER A 71 6.58 -9.36 21.90
C SER A 71 7.95 -8.68 21.86
N LYS A 72 8.48 -8.44 20.66
CA LYS A 72 9.70 -7.64 20.48
C LYS A 72 9.55 -6.22 21.06
N ILE A 73 8.38 -5.59 20.87
CA ILE A 73 8.08 -4.25 21.41
C ILE A 73 8.15 -4.27 22.94
N ASP A 74 7.60 -5.30 23.58
CA ASP A 74 7.64 -5.45 25.03
C ASP A 74 9.07 -5.64 25.55
N TYR A 75 9.87 -6.45 24.83
CA TYR A 75 11.29 -6.64 25.09
C TYR A 75 12.07 -5.32 25.00
N ASP A 76 11.93 -4.58 23.89
CA ASP A 76 12.62 -3.31 23.66
C ASP A 76 12.20 -2.22 24.66
N ASN A 77 10.91 -2.21 25.06
CA ASN A 77 10.41 -1.32 26.12
C ASN A 77 11.04 -1.65 27.48
N VAL A 78 11.23 -2.93 27.82
CA VAL A 78 11.93 -3.33 29.05
C VAL A 78 13.42 -2.97 28.98
N VAL A 79 14.09 -3.16 27.83
CA VAL A 79 15.49 -2.71 27.62
C VAL A 79 15.63 -1.20 27.89
N LYS A 80 14.79 -0.38 27.25
CA LYS A 80 14.77 1.08 27.45
C LYS A 80 14.52 1.45 28.92
N GLN A 81 13.61 0.74 29.59
CA GLN A 81 13.27 0.98 30.99
C GLN A 81 14.37 0.52 31.97
N LEU A 82 15.14 -0.52 31.65
CA LEU A 82 16.30 -0.97 32.43
C LEU A 82 17.44 0.06 32.36
N TYR A 83 17.79 0.53 31.15
CA TYR A 83 18.77 1.60 30.98
C TYR A 83 18.35 2.90 31.70
N ALA A 84 17.09 3.31 31.56
CA ALA A 84 16.54 4.48 32.28
C ALA A 84 16.55 4.32 33.82
N CYS A 85 16.67 3.08 34.33
CA CYS A 85 16.83 2.77 35.75
C CYS A 85 18.28 2.46 36.16
N GLY A 86 19.28 2.76 35.33
CA GLY A 86 20.70 2.66 35.71
C GLY A 86 21.33 1.27 35.59
N PHE A 87 20.64 0.31 34.98
CA PHE A 87 21.26 -0.98 34.63
C PHE A 87 22.28 -0.81 33.49
N LYS A 88 23.33 -1.64 33.52
CA LYS A 88 24.42 -1.69 32.54
C LYS A 88 24.59 -3.10 31.99
N VAL A 89 25.21 -3.23 30.83
CA VAL A 89 25.43 -4.50 30.14
C VAL A 89 26.93 -4.67 29.90
N ASP A 90 27.46 -5.88 30.08
CA ASP A 90 28.89 -6.17 29.82
C ASP A 90 29.16 -6.59 28.36
N ASN A 91 28.14 -7.08 27.66
CA ASN A 91 28.16 -7.50 26.25
C ASN A 91 26.80 -7.19 25.60
N GLU A 92 26.76 -6.13 24.80
CA GLU A 92 25.53 -5.62 24.16
C GLU A 92 24.98 -6.56 23.08
N ASP A 93 25.86 -7.24 22.34
CA ASP A 93 25.49 -8.24 21.31
C ASP A 93 24.85 -9.49 21.91
N GLY A 94 25.00 -9.69 23.22
CA GLY A 94 24.49 -10.84 23.96
C GLY A 94 25.35 -12.10 23.81
N THR A 95 24.98 -13.12 24.60
CA THR A 95 25.64 -14.43 24.59
C THR A 95 24.77 -15.46 23.87
N GLN A 96 25.27 -15.99 22.76
CA GLN A 96 24.62 -17.06 22.00
C GLN A 96 24.82 -18.42 22.70
N ILE A 97 23.72 -19.09 23.03
CA ILE A 97 23.69 -20.36 23.76
C ILE A 97 22.71 -21.33 23.08
N LEU A 98 23.19 -22.51 22.69
CA LEU A 98 22.35 -23.64 22.29
C LEU A 98 22.18 -24.60 23.47
N ARG A 99 20.96 -24.64 24.04
CA ARG A 99 20.56 -25.63 25.04
C ARG A 99 19.95 -26.84 24.33
N VAL A 100 20.42 -28.05 24.67
CA VAL A 100 19.92 -29.31 24.11
C VAL A 100 19.55 -30.28 25.22
N TYR A 101 18.31 -30.75 25.19
CA TYR A 101 17.79 -31.76 26.11
C TYR A 101 17.67 -33.08 25.33
N SER A 102 18.30 -34.16 25.80
CA SER A 102 18.19 -35.49 25.19
C SER A 102 17.18 -36.37 25.94
N ASP A 103 16.57 -37.33 25.26
CA ASP A 103 15.90 -38.45 25.91
C ASP A 103 16.91 -39.50 26.41
N TYR A 104 16.41 -40.41 27.24
CA TYR A 104 17.09 -41.65 27.62
C TYR A 104 16.04 -42.75 27.83
N LEU A 105 16.45 -44.01 27.62
CA LEU A 105 15.61 -45.17 27.87
C LEU A 105 15.53 -45.41 29.38
N HIS A 106 14.34 -45.33 29.97
CA HIS A 106 14.16 -45.49 31.41
C HIS A 106 14.33 -46.97 31.82
N PRO A 107 15.33 -47.35 32.64
CA PRO A 107 15.71 -48.75 32.83
C PRO A 107 14.64 -49.67 33.43
N GLN A 108 13.65 -49.09 34.12
CA GLN A 108 12.58 -49.84 34.81
C GLN A 108 11.28 -49.96 34.01
N THR A 109 11.06 -49.10 33.01
CA THR A 109 9.80 -49.05 32.24
C THR A 109 9.98 -49.28 30.75
N GLY A 110 11.21 -49.19 30.23
CA GLY A 110 11.48 -49.33 28.79
C GLY A 110 10.99 -48.15 27.93
N GLU A 111 10.40 -47.12 28.54
CA GLU A 111 9.96 -45.92 27.84
C GLU A 111 11.09 -44.90 27.69
N ARG A 112 11.12 -44.19 26.56
CA ARG A 112 12.01 -43.03 26.37
C ARG A 112 11.45 -41.83 27.13
N THR A 113 12.27 -41.27 28.03
CA THR A 113 11.91 -40.11 28.86
C THR A 113 12.94 -39.00 28.69
N MET A 114 12.52 -37.73 28.75
CA MET A 114 13.45 -36.60 28.63
C MET A 114 14.34 -36.51 29.87
N SER A 115 15.64 -36.33 29.66
CA SER A 115 16.63 -36.11 30.71
C SER A 115 16.42 -34.77 31.42
N ASN A 116 16.71 -34.73 32.73
CA ASN A 116 16.81 -33.49 33.51
C ASN A 116 18.22 -32.84 33.44
N ILE A 117 19.13 -33.45 32.66
CA ILE A 117 20.45 -32.93 32.33
C ILE A 117 20.39 -32.35 30.92
N ARG A 118 20.76 -31.08 30.76
CA ARG A 118 20.84 -30.39 29.46
C ARG A 118 22.30 -30.13 29.09
N ALA A 119 22.64 -30.28 27.81
CA ALA A 119 23.91 -29.77 27.28
C ALA A 119 23.73 -28.28 26.95
N GLU A 120 24.73 -27.46 27.27
CA GLU A 120 24.82 -26.06 26.89
C GLU A 120 26.07 -25.83 26.06
N ILE A 121 25.90 -25.35 24.83
CA ILE A 121 26.96 -24.97 23.90
C ILE A 121 26.95 -23.45 23.77
N VAL A 122 28.03 -22.79 24.17
CA VAL A 122 28.15 -21.33 24.20
C VAL A 122 29.08 -20.84 23.09
N GLY A 123 28.62 -19.84 22.32
CA GLY A 123 29.38 -19.21 21.24
C GLY A 123 28.93 -19.63 19.85
N THR A 124 28.79 -18.63 18.96
CA THR A 124 28.33 -18.79 17.57
C THR A 124 29.19 -19.77 16.78
N ASP A 125 30.49 -19.79 17.04
CA ASP A 125 31.48 -20.71 16.47
C ASP A 125 31.12 -22.17 16.72
N LEU A 126 30.97 -22.56 17.99
CA LEU A 126 30.66 -23.94 18.37
C LEU A 126 29.23 -24.34 17.97
N ILE A 127 28.28 -23.41 18.02
CA ILE A 127 26.90 -23.66 17.57
C ILE A 127 26.88 -23.94 16.06
N GLN A 128 27.61 -23.19 15.23
CA GLN A 128 27.72 -23.47 13.80
C GLN A 128 28.40 -24.83 13.53
N HIS A 129 29.45 -25.17 14.26
CA HIS A 129 30.08 -26.50 14.16
C HIS A 129 29.12 -27.63 14.59
N TYR A 130 28.29 -27.42 15.61
CA TYR A 130 27.25 -28.37 15.99
C TYR A 130 26.20 -28.53 14.88
N CYS A 131 25.71 -27.43 14.31
CA CYS A 131 24.74 -27.46 13.20
C CYS A 131 25.26 -28.25 11.99
N LYS A 132 26.57 -28.15 11.68
CA LYS A 132 27.20 -28.91 10.59
C LYS A 132 27.37 -30.41 10.88
N THR A 133 27.35 -30.84 12.15
CA THR A 133 27.81 -32.19 12.55
C THR A 133 26.82 -33.02 13.37
N ASN A 134 25.84 -32.39 14.02
CA ASN A 134 24.91 -32.96 15.01
C ASN A 134 25.58 -33.79 16.14
N SER A 135 26.88 -33.57 16.41
CA SER A 135 27.67 -34.40 17.31
C SER A 135 28.40 -33.56 18.36
N ILE A 136 28.20 -33.87 19.64
CA ILE A 136 29.00 -33.27 20.73
C ILE A 136 30.44 -33.79 20.68
N GLN A 137 30.69 -35.04 20.32
CA GLN A 137 32.05 -35.59 20.27
C GLN A 137 32.95 -34.78 19.34
N LYS A 138 32.45 -34.45 18.13
CA LYS A 138 33.15 -33.59 17.16
C LYS A 138 33.41 -32.16 17.64
N LEU A 139 32.75 -31.68 18.69
CA LEU A 139 33.08 -30.41 19.35
C LEU A 139 34.17 -30.58 20.41
N ILE A 140 34.21 -31.73 21.09
CA ILE A 140 35.25 -32.07 22.07
C ILE A 140 36.59 -32.31 21.38
N ASP A 141 36.57 -32.85 20.16
CA ASP A 141 37.75 -33.13 19.35
C ASP A 141 38.39 -31.86 18.73
N LEU A 142 37.84 -30.66 18.97
CA LEU A 142 38.39 -29.38 18.50
C LEU A 142 39.50 -28.83 19.44
N PRO A 143 40.53 -28.12 18.92
CA PRO A 143 41.67 -27.70 19.74
C PRO A 143 41.35 -26.67 20.85
N SER A 144 41.72 -27.03 22.08
CA SER A 144 42.14 -26.19 23.23
C SER A 144 41.25 -25.06 23.79
N THR A 145 40.27 -24.49 23.08
CA THR A 145 39.45 -23.35 23.58
C THR A 145 38.09 -23.75 24.17
N VAL A 146 37.77 -25.05 24.17
CA VAL A 146 36.41 -25.58 24.43
C VAL A 146 36.09 -25.76 25.93
N PHE A 147 37.09 -25.80 26.81
CA PHE A 147 36.96 -26.26 28.21
C PHE A 147 35.86 -25.60 29.06
N ASN A 148 35.52 -24.34 28.78
CA ASN A 148 34.45 -23.58 29.47
C ASN A 148 33.24 -23.26 28.58
N LYS A 149 33.25 -23.61 27.29
CA LYS A 149 32.15 -23.30 26.34
C LYS A 149 31.14 -24.43 26.17
N LEU A 150 31.46 -25.66 26.58
CA LEU A 150 30.56 -26.81 26.59
C LEU A 150 30.40 -27.33 28.02
N LYS A 151 29.18 -27.26 28.57
CA LYS A 151 28.86 -27.75 29.91
C LYS A 151 27.55 -28.55 29.93
N PHE A 152 27.40 -29.43 30.91
CA PHE A 152 26.15 -30.13 31.18
C PHE A 152 25.57 -29.63 32.50
N THR A 153 24.32 -29.18 32.49
CA THR A 153 23.66 -28.60 33.66
C THR A 153 22.47 -29.47 34.07
N ARG A 154 22.41 -29.84 35.36
CA ARG A 154 21.25 -30.53 35.96
C ARG A 154 20.52 -29.56 36.89
N LYS A 155 19.26 -29.25 36.56
CA LYS A 155 18.35 -28.52 37.48
C LYS A 155 17.62 -29.50 38.39
N THR A 156 17.62 -29.21 39.68
CA THR A 156 16.85 -29.95 40.70
C THR A 156 16.06 -28.97 41.57
N ASN A 157 14.91 -29.40 42.09
CA ASN A 157 14.14 -28.55 43.01
C ASN A 157 14.92 -28.38 44.31
N ALA A 158 14.94 -27.15 44.85
CA ALA A 158 15.50 -26.89 46.17
C ALA A 158 14.69 -27.62 47.26
N LEU A 159 15.37 -28.00 48.34
CA LEU A 159 14.76 -28.60 49.52
C LEU A 159 14.77 -27.58 50.66
N ALA A 160 13.69 -27.53 51.42
CA ALA A 160 13.67 -26.83 52.70
C ALA A 160 14.37 -27.68 53.78
N LYS A 161 14.73 -27.08 54.92
CA LYS A 161 15.45 -27.75 56.03
C LYS A 161 14.71 -28.97 56.62
N ASN A 162 13.41 -29.09 56.39
CA ASN A 162 12.58 -30.25 56.76
C ASN A 162 12.54 -31.37 55.69
N GLY A 163 13.30 -31.24 54.60
CA GLY A 163 13.34 -32.21 53.49
C GLY A 163 12.23 -32.03 52.44
N GLU A 164 11.31 -31.09 52.61
CA GLU A 164 10.23 -30.85 51.64
C GLU A 164 10.75 -30.15 50.38
N LYS A 165 10.21 -30.53 49.21
CA LYS A 165 10.51 -29.88 47.93
C LYS A 165 9.87 -28.50 47.87
N ILE A 166 10.69 -27.46 47.76
CA ILE A 166 10.22 -26.09 47.51
C ILE A 166 9.58 -26.05 46.12
N ARG A 167 8.32 -25.63 46.05
CA ARG A 167 7.56 -25.49 44.79
C ARG A 167 7.68 -24.05 44.29
N ALA A 168 7.68 -23.87 42.98
CA ALA A 168 7.58 -22.54 42.37
C ALA A 168 6.27 -21.85 42.78
N VAL A 169 6.31 -20.52 42.94
CA VAL A 169 5.16 -19.69 43.32
C VAL A 169 4.75 -18.86 42.11
N ASP A 170 3.49 -19.00 41.70
CA ASP A 170 2.89 -18.23 40.60
C ASP A 170 2.18 -17.00 41.16
N ILE A 171 2.62 -15.80 40.78
CA ILE A 171 1.97 -14.53 41.11
C ILE A 171 1.14 -14.09 39.89
N ALA A 172 -0.09 -14.60 39.86
CA ALA A 172 -1.03 -14.44 38.74
C ALA A 172 -1.34 -12.96 38.43
N ASP A 173 -1.54 -12.12 39.45
CA ASP A 173 -1.85 -10.69 39.28
C ASP A 173 -0.85 -9.93 38.39
N TYR A 174 0.43 -10.34 38.39
CA TYR A 174 1.50 -9.70 37.62
C TYR A 174 2.15 -10.65 36.59
N ASN A 175 1.49 -11.78 36.31
CA ASN A 175 1.93 -12.86 35.41
C ASN A 175 3.43 -13.19 35.48
N PHE A 176 3.94 -13.46 36.69
CA PHE A 176 5.29 -13.98 36.86
C PHE A 176 5.35 -15.20 37.79
N ARG A 177 6.36 -16.05 37.56
CA ARG A 177 6.68 -17.22 38.38
C ARG A 177 8.01 -17.01 39.07
N ALA A 178 8.04 -17.15 40.39
CA ALA A 178 9.26 -17.27 41.16
C ALA A 178 9.62 -18.75 41.34
N SER A 179 10.86 -19.12 41.05
CA SER A 179 11.39 -20.48 41.25
C SER A 179 12.74 -20.45 41.95
N TYR A 180 12.87 -21.25 43.02
CA TYR A 180 14.13 -21.56 43.66
C TYR A 180 14.54 -23.00 43.32
N GLN A 181 15.66 -23.15 42.63
CA GLN A 181 16.22 -24.43 42.19
C GLN A 181 17.70 -24.53 42.57
N ASN A 182 18.25 -25.74 42.48
CA ASN A 182 19.68 -25.99 42.61
C ASN A 182 20.19 -26.46 41.24
N GLU A 183 21.14 -25.70 40.67
CA GLU A 183 21.92 -26.11 39.50
C GLU A 183 23.17 -26.88 39.92
N GLU A 184 23.48 -27.93 39.18
CA GLU A 184 24.71 -28.71 39.30
C GLU A 184 25.37 -28.79 37.92
N GLU A 185 26.60 -28.28 37.82
CA GLU A 185 27.35 -28.22 36.56
C GLU A 185 28.34 -29.38 36.45
N PHE A 186 28.37 -30.04 35.29
CA PHE A 186 29.31 -31.10 34.96
C PHE A 186 30.10 -30.75 33.70
N HIS A 187 31.41 -31.01 33.75
CA HIS A 187 32.24 -31.05 32.55
C HIS A 187 32.03 -32.38 31.79
N THR A 188 32.43 -32.39 30.52
CA THR A 188 32.36 -33.53 29.58
C THR A 188 32.92 -34.85 30.11
N ASN A 189 33.90 -34.80 31.02
CA ASN A 189 34.53 -35.97 31.63
C ASN A 189 33.71 -36.67 32.72
N HIS A 190 32.59 -36.08 33.18
CA HIS A 190 31.76 -36.69 34.21
C HIS A 190 31.04 -37.96 33.69
N PRO A 191 30.89 -39.05 34.47
CA PRO A 191 30.29 -40.30 33.99
C PRO A 191 28.89 -40.12 33.36
N LEU A 192 28.04 -39.27 33.96
CA LEU A 192 26.72 -38.96 33.40
C LEU A 192 26.80 -38.23 32.04
N ALA A 193 27.78 -37.33 31.88
CA ALA A 193 28.00 -36.62 30.61
C ALA A 193 28.51 -37.58 29.53
N ARG A 194 29.44 -38.48 29.87
CA ARG A 194 29.95 -39.50 28.94
C ARG A 194 28.84 -40.44 28.42
N ASN A 195 27.93 -40.87 29.29
CA ASN A 195 26.79 -41.70 28.88
C ASN A 195 25.85 -40.95 27.91
N ILE A 196 25.58 -39.67 28.18
CA ILE A 196 24.78 -38.81 27.29
C ILE A 196 25.48 -38.60 25.94
N ILE A 197 26.80 -38.43 25.92
CA ILE A 197 27.60 -38.27 24.70
C ILE A 197 27.61 -39.58 23.88
N ALA A 198 27.74 -40.73 24.53
CA ALA A 198 27.72 -42.03 23.86
C ALA A 198 26.37 -42.31 23.16
N GLU A 199 25.25 -42.06 23.83
CA GLU A 199 23.90 -42.21 23.26
C GLU A 199 23.43 -40.97 22.47
N TRP A 200 24.31 -40.01 22.18
CA TRP A 200 23.91 -38.75 21.52
C TRP A 200 23.31 -38.97 20.13
N SER A 201 23.85 -39.92 19.35
CA SER A 201 23.32 -40.22 18.01
C SER A 201 21.97 -40.96 18.06
N ASN A 202 21.72 -41.73 19.11
CA ASN A 202 20.54 -42.60 19.26
C ASN A 202 19.38 -41.93 20.03
N SER A 203 19.65 -40.81 20.68
CA SER A 203 18.68 -40.05 21.47
C SER A 203 17.90 -39.04 20.62
N GLN A 204 16.60 -38.92 20.91
CA GLN A 204 15.80 -37.79 20.43
C GLN A 204 16.07 -36.57 21.32
N LYS A 205 16.00 -35.38 20.73
CA LYS A 205 16.46 -34.14 21.33
C LYS A 205 15.44 -33.01 21.14
N ILE A 206 15.36 -32.16 22.15
CA ILE A 206 14.68 -30.86 22.10
C ILE A 206 15.76 -29.79 22.11
N PHE A 207 15.73 -28.92 21.10
CA PHE A 207 16.71 -27.87 20.88
C PHE A 207 16.13 -26.50 21.25
N ARG A 208 16.94 -25.66 21.86
CA ARG A 208 16.60 -24.27 22.15
C ARG A 208 17.84 -23.40 22.01
N CYS A 209 17.96 -22.74 20.86
CA CYS A 209 18.97 -21.70 20.62
C CYS A 209 18.46 -20.39 21.24
N MET A 210 19.32 -19.64 21.91
CA MET A 210 18.96 -18.32 22.44
C MET A 210 20.13 -17.36 22.42
N ASN A 211 19.84 -16.09 22.18
CA ASN A 211 20.74 -14.99 22.51
C ASN A 211 20.31 -14.37 23.84
N ARG A 212 21.21 -14.24 24.81
CA ARG A 212 20.91 -13.70 26.14
C ARG A 212 21.77 -12.47 26.45
N VAL A 213 21.11 -11.34 26.70
CA VAL A 213 21.74 -10.11 27.20
C VAL A 213 21.50 -10.05 28.71
N ARG A 214 22.58 -9.96 29.49
CA ARG A 214 22.53 -9.89 30.97
C ARG A 214 22.80 -8.46 31.43
N PHE A 215 21.79 -7.84 32.02
CA PHE A 215 21.86 -6.51 32.63
C PHE A 215 22.24 -6.62 34.12
N ARG A 216 23.13 -5.75 34.58
CA ARG A 216 23.62 -5.65 35.96
C ARG A 216 23.35 -4.26 36.52
N HIS A 217 23.00 -4.15 37.80
CA HIS A 217 22.88 -2.85 38.48
C HIS A 217 24.00 -2.67 39.52
N PRO A 218 24.69 -1.51 39.58
CA PRO A 218 25.73 -1.26 40.59
C PRO A 218 25.25 -1.52 42.02
N ASP A 219 24.03 -1.09 42.37
CA ASP A 219 23.53 -1.14 43.76
C ASP A 219 22.63 -2.35 44.08
N PHE A 220 22.16 -3.12 43.09
CA PHE A 220 21.18 -4.19 43.31
C PHE A 220 21.79 -5.57 43.02
N PRO A 221 21.58 -6.59 43.88
CA PRO A 221 22.14 -7.92 43.70
C PRO A 221 21.22 -8.77 42.81
N VAL A 222 20.84 -8.21 41.65
CA VAL A 222 19.88 -8.82 40.72
C VAL A 222 20.39 -8.58 39.30
N PHE A 223 20.44 -9.66 38.53
CA PHE A 223 20.64 -9.62 37.09
C PHE A 223 19.27 -9.63 36.39
N ALA A 224 19.12 -8.82 35.34
CA ALA A 224 17.98 -8.94 34.44
C ALA A 224 18.44 -9.60 33.14
N ASP A 225 17.98 -10.81 32.90
CA ASP A 225 18.32 -11.64 31.76
C ASP A 225 17.23 -11.56 30.70
N LEU A 226 17.57 -10.93 29.58
CA LEU A 226 16.68 -10.73 28.45
C LEU A 226 17.12 -11.65 27.31
N SER A 227 16.26 -12.61 26.95
CA SER A 227 16.60 -13.69 26.01
C SER A 227 15.69 -13.69 24.77
N ILE A 228 16.29 -13.70 23.58
CA ILE A 228 15.60 -14.01 22.31
C ILE A 228 15.81 -15.50 22.04
N VAL A 229 14.73 -16.25 21.81
CA VAL A 229 14.74 -17.71 21.81
C VAL A 229 14.17 -18.28 20.50
N LYS A 230 14.87 -19.24 19.91
CA LYS A 230 14.43 -20.11 18.81
C LYS A 230 14.42 -21.57 19.29
N GLY A 231 13.27 -22.24 19.19
CA GLY A 231 13.06 -23.60 19.74
C GLY A 231 12.66 -24.64 18.69
N SER A 232 12.75 -25.93 19.05
CA SER A 232 12.13 -27.04 18.28
C SER A 232 10.64 -26.80 18.02
N LYS A 233 10.14 -27.29 16.87
CA LYS A 233 8.70 -27.30 16.54
C LYS A 233 7.86 -27.85 17.68
N THR A 234 6.68 -27.27 17.92
CA THR A 234 5.76 -27.68 18.99
C THR A 234 4.45 -28.20 18.43
N THR A 235 3.94 -29.29 19.00
CA THR A 235 2.61 -29.86 18.71
C THR A 235 1.83 -29.90 20.02
N TYR A 236 0.58 -29.40 20.02
CA TYR A 236 -0.22 -29.15 21.22
C TYR A 236 0.53 -28.38 22.34
N ARG A 237 1.36 -27.39 21.96
CA ARG A 237 2.25 -26.60 22.84
C ARG A 237 3.35 -27.39 23.57
N LYS A 238 3.61 -28.66 23.19
CA LYS A 238 4.77 -29.43 23.66
C LYS A 238 5.83 -29.48 22.55
N PRO A 239 7.13 -29.23 22.83
CA PRO A 239 8.19 -29.40 21.83
C PRO A 239 8.27 -30.85 21.36
N MET A 240 8.45 -31.06 20.07
CA MET A 240 8.66 -32.38 19.48
C MET A 240 10.13 -32.79 19.61
N PRO A 241 10.44 -33.94 20.22
CA PRO A 241 11.77 -34.54 20.16
C PRO A 241 12.12 -34.95 18.72
N THR A 242 13.36 -34.71 18.30
CA THR A 242 13.88 -34.96 16.93
C THR A 242 15.33 -35.40 17.01
N TYR A 243 15.87 -36.13 16.03
CA TYR A 243 17.24 -36.63 16.13
C TYR A 243 18.28 -35.54 15.83
N THR A 244 17.96 -34.67 14.87
CA THR A 244 18.84 -33.59 14.37
C THR A 244 18.24 -32.19 14.57
N ILE A 245 19.11 -31.17 14.61
CA ILE A 245 18.67 -29.76 14.73
C ILE A 245 17.96 -29.24 13.47
N GLN A 246 18.21 -29.87 12.32
CA GLN A 246 17.54 -29.58 11.04
C GLN A 246 16.07 -30.03 11.07
N GLU A 247 15.78 -31.26 11.48
CA GLU A 247 14.40 -31.78 11.64
C GLU A 247 13.58 -30.91 12.61
N ALA A 248 14.21 -30.47 13.70
CA ALA A 248 13.62 -29.60 14.71
C ALA A 248 13.12 -28.25 14.17
N GLY A 249 13.65 -27.79 13.02
CA GLY A 249 13.27 -26.52 12.40
C GLY A 249 13.63 -25.28 13.22
N VAL A 250 14.62 -25.37 14.11
CA VAL A 250 14.92 -24.32 15.11
C VAL A 250 15.07 -22.94 14.48
N PHE A 251 15.85 -22.84 13.40
CA PHE A 251 16.18 -21.57 12.76
C PHE A 251 15.09 -21.06 11.78
N THR A 252 14.08 -21.88 11.48
CA THR A 252 12.91 -21.51 10.66
C THR A 252 11.67 -21.17 11.49
N ASN A 253 11.68 -21.47 12.78
CA ASN A 253 10.55 -21.19 13.68
C ASN A 253 10.59 -19.72 14.15
N PRO A 254 9.43 -19.10 14.44
CA PRO A 254 9.38 -17.73 14.92
C PRO A 254 10.06 -17.57 16.27
N GLU A 255 10.60 -16.37 16.50
CA GLU A 255 11.27 -16.00 17.75
C GLU A 255 10.29 -15.80 18.90
N THR A 256 10.69 -16.24 20.08
CA THR A 256 9.99 -15.99 21.34
C THR A 256 10.89 -15.23 22.30
N TYR A 257 10.32 -14.25 23.01
CA TYR A 257 11.05 -13.37 23.92
C TYR A 257 10.82 -13.79 25.37
N GLU A 258 11.88 -13.88 26.16
CA GLU A 258 11.82 -14.23 27.58
C GLU A 258 12.57 -13.19 28.42
N ILE A 259 12.00 -12.85 29.58
CA ILE A 259 12.55 -11.87 30.52
C ILE A 259 12.58 -12.51 31.91
N GLU A 260 13.76 -12.56 32.50
CA GLU A 260 14.03 -13.22 33.77
C GLU A 260 14.79 -12.26 34.71
N LEU A 261 14.53 -12.32 36.02
CA LEU A 261 15.35 -11.70 37.05
C LEU A 261 16.04 -12.81 37.85
N GLU A 262 17.36 -12.85 37.86
CA GLU A 262 18.20 -13.83 38.57
C GLU A 262 18.90 -13.13 39.74
N MET A 263 18.96 -13.77 40.91
CA MET A 263 19.64 -13.19 42.08
C MET A 263 21.16 -13.39 42.02
N ASP A 264 21.93 -12.36 42.38
CA ASP A 264 23.40 -12.42 42.42
C ASP A 264 23.88 -12.99 43.76
N ASN A 265 24.17 -14.28 43.77
CA ASN A 265 24.68 -15.00 44.95
C ASN A 265 25.93 -14.36 45.58
N SER A 266 26.77 -13.67 44.80
CA SER A 266 28.02 -13.09 45.31
C SER A 266 27.80 -11.90 46.25
N ARG A 267 26.59 -11.32 46.24
CA ARG A 267 26.22 -10.10 46.96
C ARG A 267 25.15 -10.32 48.03
N ILE A 268 24.79 -11.58 48.30
CA ILE A 268 23.66 -11.95 49.17
C ILE A 268 24.10 -12.99 50.20
N GLY A 269 23.75 -12.75 51.46
CA GLY A 269 24.10 -13.63 52.58
C GLY A 269 24.81 -12.92 53.72
N THR A 270 25.28 -13.71 54.68
CA THR A 270 25.92 -13.23 55.92
C THR A 270 27.20 -12.44 55.63
N GLY A 271 27.24 -11.16 56.04
CA GLY A 271 28.37 -10.24 55.80
C GLY A 271 28.19 -9.29 54.60
N THR A 272 27.09 -9.40 53.85
CA THR A 272 26.76 -8.50 52.73
C THR A 272 25.74 -7.42 53.14
N LEU A 273 25.52 -6.42 52.28
CA LEU A 273 24.45 -5.42 52.43
C LEU A 273 23.03 -6.04 52.33
N PHE A 274 22.91 -7.25 51.79
CA PHE A 274 21.64 -7.95 51.54
C PHE A 274 21.59 -9.25 52.35
N ASN A 275 21.55 -9.08 53.67
CA ASN A 275 21.61 -10.16 54.67
C ASN A 275 20.25 -10.45 55.34
N SER A 276 19.17 -9.80 54.92
CA SER A 276 17.82 -9.94 55.49
C SER A 276 16.75 -10.09 54.39
N THR A 277 15.71 -10.87 54.67
CA THR A 277 14.58 -11.08 53.74
C THR A 277 13.94 -9.76 53.32
N GLU A 278 13.81 -8.79 54.22
CA GLU A 278 13.22 -7.48 53.94
C GLU A 278 14.07 -6.65 52.97
N SER A 279 15.40 -6.62 53.14
CA SER A 279 16.31 -5.90 52.25
C SER A 279 16.26 -6.45 50.82
N ILE A 280 16.27 -7.78 50.69
CA ILE A 280 16.17 -8.50 49.42
C ILE A 280 14.80 -8.25 48.77
N MET A 281 13.71 -8.41 49.52
CA MET A 281 12.35 -8.15 49.03
C MET A 281 12.14 -6.70 48.60
N GLY A 282 12.75 -5.74 49.29
CA GLY A 282 12.73 -4.32 48.93
C GLY A 282 13.37 -4.05 47.57
N VAL A 283 14.47 -4.73 47.24
CA VAL A 283 15.15 -4.61 45.94
C VAL A 283 14.43 -5.41 44.86
N LEU A 284 14.01 -6.65 45.14
CA LEU A 284 13.23 -7.46 44.19
C LEU A 284 11.95 -6.74 43.76
N ARG A 285 11.18 -6.15 44.69
CA ARG A 285 9.99 -5.35 44.34
C ARG A 285 10.31 -4.15 43.46
N LYS A 286 11.46 -3.49 43.63
CA LYS A 286 11.91 -2.42 42.72
C LYS A 286 12.21 -2.96 41.32
N CYS A 287 12.97 -4.05 41.21
CA CYS A 287 13.35 -4.65 39.91
C CYS A 287 12.13 -5.20 39.16
N ILE A 288 11.23 -5.91 39.87
CA ILE A 288 9.94 -6.39 39.33
C ILE A 288 9.12 -5.22 38.80
N ARG A 289 9.02 -4.10 39.55
CA ARG A 289 8.33 -2.90 39.08
C ARG A 289 8.99 -2.32 37.83
N THR A 290 10.31 -2.26 37.73
CA THR A 290 11.03 -1.79 36.54
C THR A 290 10.69 -2.62 35.30
N VAL A 291 10.68 -3.96 35.41
CA VAL A 291 10.29 -4.84 34.30
C VAL A 291 8.81 -4.66 33.94
N LEU A 292 7.90 -4.68 34.91
CA LEU A 292 6.46 -4.46 34.67
C LEU A 292 6.19 -3.08 34.06
N SER A 293 6.98 -2.07 34.39
CA SER A 293 6.87 -0.73 33.82
C SER A 293 7.23 -0.67 32.33
N GLY A 294 8.19 -1.49 31.87
CA GLY A 294 8.43 -1.69 30.44
C GLY A 294 7.29 -2.45 29.78
N LEU A 295 6.89 -3.60 30.35
CA LEU A 295 5.83 -4.46 29.81
C LEU A 295 4.45 -3.79 29.72
N GLN A 296 4.13 -2.87 30.63
CA GLN A 296 2.85 -2.14 30.66
C GLN A 296 2.96 -0.70 30.14
N MET A 297 4.15 -0.28 29.67
CA MET A 297 4.44 1.09 29.20
C MET A 297 4.01 2.20 30.19
N THR A 298 4.15 1.96 31.50
CA THR A 298 3.76 2.93 32.55
C THR A 298 4.68 2.87 33.78
N LYS A 299 4.92 4.01 34.41
CA LYS A 299 5.61 4.11 35.72
C LYS A 299 4.77 3.55 36.89
N TYR A 300 3.49 3.24 36.63
CA TYR A 300 2.50 2.77 37.61
C TYR A 300 1.86 1.45 37.14
N PRO A 301 2.63 0.34 37.08
CA PRO A 301 2.10 -0.94 36.63
C PRO A 301 1.00 -1.44 37.58
N ILE A 302 -0.07 -1.95 36.99
CA ILE A 302 -1.27 -2.48 37.68
C ILE A 302 -1.37 -4.00 37.49
N SER A 303 -2.28 -4.64 38.22
CA SER A 303 -2.52 -6.07 38.03
C SER A 303 -3.23 -6.37 36.71
N TYR A 304 -2.98 -7.53 36.10
CA TYR A 304 -3.73 -8.02 34.94
C TYR A 304 -5.21 -8.24 35.26
N HIS A 305 -5.57 -8.51 36.52
CA HIS A 305 -6.95 -8.52 36.98
C HIS A 305 -7.57 -7.12 36.88
N GLU A 306 -6.89 -6.07 37.36
CA GLU A 306 -7.36 -4.69 37.24
C GLU A 306 -7.47 -4.25 35.78
N GLN A 307 -6.51 -4.61 34.92
CA GLN A 307 -6.62 -4.38 33.47
C GLN A 307 -7.88 -5.02 32.88
N LYS A 308 -8.16 -6.30 33.20
CA LYS A 308 -9.37 -6.99 32.73
C LYS A 308 -10.65 -6.29 33.22
N VAL A 309 -10.69 -5.94 34.50
CA VAL A 309 -11.83 -5.25 35.13
C VAL A 309 -12.09 -3.88 34.49
N VAL A 310 -11.04 -3.12 34.16
CA VAL A 310 -11.14 -1.83 33.45
C VAL A 310 -11.63 -2.03 32.00
N ILE A 311 -11.17 -3.06 31.31
CA ILE A 311 -11.66 -3.41 29.95
C ILE A 311 -13.13 -3.84 30.00
N ASP A 312 -13.54 -4.70 30.93
CA ASP A 312 -14.93 -5.12 31.06
C ASP A 312 -15.85 -3.91 31.40
N GLN A 313 -15.37 -2.93 32.19
CA GLN A 313 -16.08 -1.66 32.43
C GLN A 313 -16.21 -0.81 31.16
N TYR A 314 -15.15 -0.66 30.39
CA TYR A 314 -15.19 0.03 29.09
C TYR A 314 -16.21 -0.65 28.15
N MET A 315 -16.18 -1.98 28.05
CA MET A 315 -17.10 -2.72 27.17
C MET A 315 -18.56 -2.60 27.62
N LYS A 316 -18.84 -2.62 28.93
CA LYS A 316 -20.19 -2.36 29.47
C LYS A 316 -20.66 -0.92 29.23
N LEU A 317 -19.78 0.07 29.36
CA LEU A 317 -20.10 1.47 29.03
C LEU A 317 -20.45 1.64 27.53
N VAL A 318 -19.76 0.89 26.67
CA VAL A 318 -19.93 0.98 25.20
C VAL A 318 -21.12 0.17 24.68
N HIS A 319 -21.36 -1.04 25.20
CA HIS A 319 -22.39 -1.97 24.72
C HIS A 319 -23.63 -2.12 25.64
N GLY A 320 -23.63 -1.49 26.82
CA GLY A 320 -24.67 -1.66 27.83
C GLY A 320 -24.41 -2.80 28.82
N ASP A 321 -25.22 -2.85 29.88
CA ASP A 321 -25.03 -3.78 31.01
C ASP A 321 -25.28 -5.26 30.65
N GLU A 322 -26.00 -5.54 29.56
CA GLU A 322 -26.22 -6.89 29.02
C GLU A 322 -24.97 -7.52 28.38
N TYR A 323 -23.86 -6.77 28.25
CA TYR A 323 -22.63 -7.26 27.65
C TYR A 323 -22.02 -8.45 28.39
N GLN A 324 -21.95 -9.60 27.71
CA GLN A 324 -21.26 -10.79 28.18
C GLN A 324 -19.76 -10.71 27.86
N SER A 325 -18.91 -10.86 28.88
CA SER A 325 -17.44 -10.78 28.73
C SER A 325 -16.92 -11.85 27.76
N ARG A 326 -16.35 -11.39 26.65
CA ARG A 326 -15.71 -12.22 25.62
C ARG A 326 -14.25 -11.83 25.43
N LYS A 327 -13.52 -12.60 24.61
CA LYS A 327 -12.17 -12.20 24.17
C LYS A 327 -12.25 -10.86 23.40
N ILE A 328 -11.46 -9.90 23.87
CA ILE A 328 -11.32 -8.58 23.27
C ILE A 328 -10.29 -8.60 22.16
N MET A 329 -10.54 -7.82 21.11
CA MET A 329 -9.78 -7.77 19.87
C MET A 329 -9.57 -6.31 19.45
N SER A 330 -8.55 -6.03 18.63
CA SER A 330 -8.20 -4.67 18.16
C SER A 330 -9.34 -3.96 17.40
N LYS A 331 -10.39 -4.68 16.98
CA LYS A 331 -11.61 -4.13 16.38
C LYS A 331 -12.58 -3.48 17.38
N ASP A 332 -12.46 -3.77 18.67
CA ASP A 332 -13.35 -3.28 19.73
C ASP A 332 -12.98 -1.82 20.17
N PHE A 333 -11.97 -1.23 19.52
CA PHE A 333 -11.60 0.17 19.64
C PHE A 333 -12.57 1.06 18.85
N ILE A 334 -13.38 1.87 19.54
CA ILE A 334 -14.48 2.64 18.93
C ILE A 334 -14.05 3.94 18.20
N GLY A 335 -12.78 4.32 18.28
CA GLY A 335 -12.26 5.53 17.64
C GLY A 335 -12.07 5.34 16.13
N PRO A 336 -12.75 6.11 15.25
CA PRO A 336 -12.67 5.93 13.81
C PRO A 336 -11.38 6.51 13.23
N SER A 337 -10.83 5.90 12.19
CA SER A 337 -9.62 6.35 11.51
C SER A 337 -9.91 7.38 10.41
N SER A 338 -9.07 8.41 10.28
CA SER A 338 -9.22 9.45 9.26
C SER A 338 -8.71 9.01 7.87
N PHE A 339 -9.44 9.40 6.84
CA PHE A 339 -9.17 9.17 5.43
C PHE A 339 -8.10 10.15 4.88
N THR A 340 -7.31 9.76 3.88
CA THR A 340 -6.31 10.66 3.26
C THR A 340 -7.03 11.62 2.30
N ILE A 341 -6.83 12.93 2.47
CA ILE A 341 -7.49 13.94 1.61
C ILE A 341 -7.04 13.84 0.14
N GLN A 342 -7.96 14.06 -0.78
CA GLN A 342 -7.73 14.04 -2.24
C GLN A 342 -8.23 15.34 -2.88
N MET A 343 -7.82 15.60 -4.12
CA MET A 343 -8.15 16.84 -4.86
C MET A 343 -9.67 17.12 -4.93
N GLU A 344 -10.47 16.06 -5.07
CA GLU A 344 -11.94 16.13 -5.05
C GLU A 344 -12.55 16.68 -3.74
N ASN A 345 -11.79 16.68 -2.64
CA ASN A 345 -12.24 17.19 -1.35
C ASN A 345 -11.95 18.70 -1.16
N ILE A 346 -11.13 19.34 -2.01
CA ILE A 346 -10.71 20.75 -1.87
C ILE A 346 -11.21 21.68 -3.00
N ILE A 347 -11.64 21.09 -4.12
CA ILE A 347 -12.31 21.78 -5.24
C ILE A 347 -13.65 22.40 -4.77
N GLU A 348 -14.18 23.37 -5.51
CA GLU A 348 -15.52 23.91 -5.26
C GLU A 348 -16.61 22.80 -5.36
N PRO A 349 -17.39 22.58 -4.28
CA PRO A 349 -18.32 21.45 -4.23
C PRO A 349 -19.54 21.68 -5.15
N LYS A 350 -19.72 20.77 -6.13
CA LYS A 350 -20.94 20.67 -6.94
C LYS A 350 -22.11 20.14 -6.09
N ASP A 351 -23.31 20.69 -6.26
CA ASP A 351 -24.49 20.31 -5.48
C ASP A 351 -24.97 18.86 -5.72
N SER A 352 -24.58 18.25 -6.84
CA SER A 352 -24.84 16.84 -7.20
C SER A 352 -23.82 15.85 -6.65
N SER A 353 -22.71 16.32 -6.08
CA SER A 353 -21.65 15.47 -5.55
C SER A 353 -21.99 14.93 -4.15
N THR A 354 -21.71 13.65 -3.93
CA THR A 354 -21.81 13.01 -2.60
C THR A 354 -20.46 12.95 -1.87
N ILE A 355 -19.40 13.51 -2.47
CA ILE A 355 -18.04 13.51 -1.94
C ILE A 355 -17.95 14.53 -0.78
N PRO A 356 -17.44 14.15 0.41
CA PRO A 356 -17.22 15.11 1.49
C PRO A 356 -16.17 16.15 1.08
N ASN A 357 -16.38 17.42 1.43
CA ASN A 357 -15.56 18.53 0.93
C ASN A 357 -15.23 19.54 2.04
N ILE A 358 -13.95 19.88 2.22
CA ILE A 358 -13.48 20.66 3.37
C ILE A 358 -13.95 22.12 3.35
N ARG A 359 -14.46 22.63 2.21
CA ARG A 359 -14.96 24.00 2.07
C ARG A 359 -16.33 24.23 2.74
N LYS A 360 -17.02 23.19 3.23
CA LYS A 360 -18.36 23.28 3.86
C LYS A 360 -18.41 22.48 5.16
N ASN A 361 -18.67 23.13 6.31
CA ASN A 361 -18.86 22.49 7.62
C ASN A 361 -17.65 21.66 8.16
N TYR A 362 -16.45 22.25 8.17
CA TYR A 362 -15.25 21.63 8.75
C TYR A 362 -14.53 22.50 9.77
N THR A 363 -13.94 21.82 10.75
CA THR A 363 -12.88 22.36 11.61
C THR A 363 -11.53 21.80 11.20
N VAL A 364 -10.46 22.52 11.53
CA VAL A 364 -9.09 22.12 11.24
C VAL A 364 -8.21 22.24 12.49
N THR A 365 -7.31 21.27 12.68
CA THR A 365 -6.35 21.21 13.80
C THR A 365 -5.04 20.56 13.33
N ASP A 366 -3.97 20.69 14.12
CA ASP A 366 -2.69 20.05 13.84
C ASP A 366 -2.79 18.52 13.93
N LYS A 367 -1.96 17.82 13.15
CA LYS A 367 -1.68 16.40 13.40
C LYS A 367 -0.38 16.30 14.18
N ALA A 368 -0.41 15.69 15.37
CA ALA A 368 0.79 15.46 16.16
C ALA A 368 1.41 14.10 15.82
N ASP A 369 2.70 13.96 16.07
CA ASP A 369 3.40 12.68 16.04
C ASP A 369 3.28 11.96 17.40
N GLY A 370 2.04 11.57 17.74
CA GLY A 370 1.67 10.96 19.02
C GLY A 370 1.04 9.57 18.89
N GLU A 371 1.08 8.79 19.97
CA GLU A 371 0.40 7.49 20.03
C GLU A 371 -1.11 7.70 20.26
N ARG A 372 -1.96 7.43 19.26
CA ARG A 372 -3.42 7.51 19.43
C ARG A 372 -3.91 6.54 20.50
N LYS A 373 -4.61 7.07 21.52
CA LYS A 373 -5.17 6.32 22.65
C LYS A 373 -6.47 6.97 23.09
N LEU A 374 -7.42 6.16 23.57
CA LEU A 374 -8.59 6.67 24.30
C LEU A 374 -8.20 6.94 25.75
N LEU A 375 -8.63 8.07 26.32
CA LEU A 375 -8.57 8.32 27.75
C LEU A 375 -9.91 7.90 28.37
N PHE A 376 -9.84 6.92 29.27
CA PHE A 376 -10.99 6.38 29.99
C PHE A 376 -10.87 6.73 31.48
N VAL A 377 -11.88 7.43 32.01
CA VAL A 377 -12.03 7.64 33.46
C VAL A 377 -13.05 6.64 33.98
N ASN A 378 -12.64 5.75 34.88
CA ASN A 378 -13.54 4.71 35.40
C ASN A 378 -14.52 5.24 36.47
N TYR A 379 -15.39 4.36 36.99
CA TYR A 379 -16.35 4.71 38.04
C TYR A 379 -15.72 5.09 39.41
N GLU A 380 -14.42 4.85 39.60
CA GLU A 380 -13.65 5.22 40.80
C GLU A 380 -12.88 6.55 40.61
N GLY A 381 -12.96 7.15 39.41
CA GLY A 381 -12.18 8.32 39.02
C GLY A 381 -10.74 8.05 38.61
N LYS A 382 -10.28 6.79 38.58
CA LYS A 382 -8.94 6.44 38.06
C LYS A 382 -8.89 6.68 36.54
N ILE A 383 -7.77 7.24 36.08
CA ILE A 383 -7.57 7.63 34.68
C ILE A 383 -6.65 6.64 33.98
N TYR A 384 -7.14 6.05 32.88
CA TYR A 384 -6.44 5.08 32.06
C TYR A 384 -6.34 5.55 30.62
N LEU A 385 -5.32 5.07 29.91
CA LEU A 385 -5.22 5.16 28.46
C LEU A 385 -5.42 3.76 27.85
N ILE A 386 -6.20 3.67 26.79
CA ILE A 386 -6.48 2.43 26.04
C ILE A 386 -5.94 2.60 24.63
N ASP A 387 -5.01 1.73 24.21
CA ASP A 387 -4.44 1.80 22.86
C ASP A 387 -5.31 1.13 21.78
N THR A 388 -4.93 1.30 20.52
CA THR A 388 -5.67 0.74 19.37
C THR A 388 -5.66 -0.79 19.27
N ASN A 389 -4.92 -1.47 20.16
CA ASN A 389 -4.82 -2.92 20.31
C ASN A 389 -5.50 -3.42 21.59
N MET A 390 -6.26 -2.53 22.25
CA MET A 390 -7.02 -2.73 23.49
C MET A 390 -6.17 -3.08 24.72
N ASN A 391 -4.92 -2.62 24.77
CA ASN A 391 -4.11 -2.71 26.00
C ASN A 391 -4.39 -1.51 26.92
N VAL A 392 -4.53 -1.76 28.23
CA VAL A 392 -4.80 -0.73 29.26
C VAL A 392 -3.49 -0.27 29.91
N ILE A 393 -3.30 1.04 29.93
CA ILE A 393 -2.14 1.72 30.53
C ILE A 393 -2.66 2.66 31.62
N PHE A 394 -2.30 2.40 32.88
CA PHE A 394 -2.67 3.29 33.98
C PHE A 394 -1.76 4.52 34.04
N THR A 395 -2.33 5.72 34.17
CA THR A 395 -1.58 6.99 34.16
C THR A 395 -0.90 7.32 35.49
N GLY A 396 -1.28 6.65 36.59
CA GLY A 396 -0.93 7.05 37.95
C GLY A 396 -1.78 8.19 38.51
N THR A 397 -2.86 8.56 37.83
CA THR A 397 -3.70 9.71 38.23
C THR A 397 -5.17 9.37 38.46
N VAL A 398 -5.81 10.16 39.33
CA VAL A 398 -7.21 10.04 39.73
C VAL A 398 -7.87 11.42 39.68
N SER A 399 -9.10 11.49 39.19
CA SER A 399 -9.97 12.67 39.33
C SER A 399 -10.94 12.49 40.51
N LYS A 400 -11.01 13.50 41.38
CA LYS A 400 -12.01 13.57 42.46
C LYS A 400 -13.38 14.08 41.99
N GLU A 401 -13.47 14.63 40.78
CA GLU A 401 -14.71 15.21 40.26
C GLU A 401 -15.61 14.12 39.68
N LYS A 402 -16.76 13.90 40.30
CA LYS A 402 -17.68 12.81 39.89
C LYS A 402 -18.27 13.02 38.50
N ARG A 403 -18.36 14.27 38.03
CA ARG A 403 -18.88 14.59 36.68
C ARG A 403 -18.06 14.00 35.54
N VAL A 404 -16.77 13.68 35.76
CA VAL A 404 -15.91 13.11 34.72
C VAL A 404 -15.78 11.59 34.79
N TRP A 405 -16.31 10.94 35.83
CA TRP A 405 -16.27 9.48 35.96
C TRP A 405 -17.10 8.82 34.85
N ASN A 406 -16.75 7.61 34.41
CA ASN A 406 -17.39 6.92 33.27
C ASN A 406 -17.42 7.76 31.98
N SER A 407 -16.29 8.39 31.65
CA SER A 407 -16.13 9.22 30.43
C SER A 407 -15.03 8.67 29.53
N ILE A 408 -15.21 8.82 28.22
CA ILE A 408 -14.26 8.38 27.17
C ILE A 408 -13.97 9.56 26.24
N LEU A 409 -12.70 9.95 26.16
CA LEU A 409 -12.15 10.94 25.24
C LEU A 409 -11.24 10.24 24.23
N ASP A 410 -11.07 10.79 23.03
CA ASP A 410 -10.07 10.35 22.04
C ASP A 410 -8.99 11.42 21.84
N GLY A 411 -7.76 10.98 21.57
CA GLY A 411 -6.59 11.83 21.68
C GLY A 411 -5.28 11.18 21.26
N GLU A 412 -4.24 12.00 21.21
CA GLU A 412 -2.86 11.62 20.91
C GLU A 412 -2.02 11.72 22.20
N HIS A 413 -1.36 10.62 22.58
CA HIS A 413 -0.47 10.57 23.74
C HIS A 413 0.97 10.85 23.31
N ILE A 414 1.47 12.00 23.75
CA ILE A 414 2.76 12.58 23.37
C ILE A 414 3.71 12.45 24.55
N LYS A 415 4.67 11.53 24.45
CA LYS A 415 5.61 11.20 25.54
C LYS A 415 6.72 12.25 25.69
N TYR A 416 7.21 12.79 24.58
CA TYR A 416 8.39 13.67 24.50
C TYR A 416 8.09 14.96 23.72
N ASP A 417 8.77 16.05 24.08
CA ASP A 417 8.79 17.28 23.29
C ASP A 417 9.80 17.22 22.13
N LYS A 418 9.85 18.27 21.30
CA LYS A 418 10.80 18.40 20.17
C LYS A 418 12.28 18.28 20.56
N SER A 419 12.63 18.46 21.84
CA SER A 419 14.01 18.32 22.35
C SER A 419 14.31 16.94 22.95
N GLY A 420 13.36 16.01 22.89
CA GLY A 420 13.47 14.67 23.49
C GLY A 420 13.22 14.64 25.00
N LYS A 421 12.78 15.75 25.61
CA LYS A 421 12.46 15.81 27.05
C LYS A 421 11.06 15.25 27.30
N TYR A 422 10.94 14.44 28.35
CA TYR A 422 9.69 13.76 28.71
C TYR A 422 8.63 14.75 29.23
N ILE A 423 7.52 14.89 28.50
CA ILE A 423 6.39 15.78 28.86
C ILE A 423 5.10 15.04 29.22
N ASN A 424 4.88 13.84 28.65
CA ASN A 424 3.72 12.98 28.94
C ASN A 424 2.37 13.72 28.91
N LEU A 425 2.14 14.35 27.76
CA LEU A 425 0.94 15.11 27.40
C LEU A 425 -0.08 14.21 26.69
N TYR A 426 -1.34 14.31 27.05
CA TYR A 426 -2.46 13.78 26.29
C TYR A 426 -3.19 14.95 25.63
N ALA A 427 -3.10 15.02 24.29
CA ALA A 427 -3.77 16.02 23.46
C ALA A 427 -5.10 15.43 22.97
N ALA A 428 -6.20 15.78 23.65
CA ALA A 428 -7.53 15.31 23.29
C ALA A 428 -8.08 16.08 22.08
N PHE A 429 -8.69 15.35 21.14
CA PHE A 429 -9.31 15.93 19.93
C PHE A 429 -10.79 15.55 19.76
N ASP A 430 -11.32 14.59 20.52
CA ASP A 430 -12.74 14.20 20.46
C ASP A 430 -13.27 13.63 21.79
N LEU A 431 -14.59 13.51 21.91
CA LEU A 431 -15.34 13.10 23.10
C LEU A 431 -16.47 12.14 22.73
N TYR A 432 -16.53 10.97 23.38
CA TYR A 432 -17.52 9.93 23.07
C TYR A 432 -18.53 9.67 24.19
N TYR A 433 -18.07 9.66 25.44
CA TYR A 433 -18.93 9.43 26.61
C TYR A 433 -18.64 10.43 27.72
N VAL A 434 -19.69 10.87 28.41
CA VAL A 434 -19.64 11.80 29.55
C VAL A 434 -20.53 11.27 30.66
N ASN A 435 -19.97 10.81 31.79
CA ASN A 435 -20.77 10.30 32.90
C ASN A 435 -21.87 9.30 32.48
N LYS A 436 -21.46 8.27 31.73
CA LYS A 436 -22.33 7.27 31.07
C LYS A 436 -23.18 7.76 29.89
N LEU A 437 -23.37 9.06 29.69
CA LEU A 437 -24.10 9.58 28.52
C LEU A 437 -23.26 9.38 27.24
N ASN A 438 -23.84 8.71 26.24
CA ASN A 438 -23.28 8.65 24.89
C ASN A 438 -23.48 10.02 24.20
N VAL A 439 -22.38 10.69 23.86
CA VAL A 439 -22.40 11.96 23.11
C VAL A 439 -21.88 11.81 21.67
N ARG A 440 -21.62 10.58 21.21
CA ARG A 440 -21.13 10.30 19.84
C ARG A 440 -22.09 10.78 18.75
N GLU A 441 -23.37 10.88 19.05
CA GLU A 441 -24.42 11.34 18.13
C GLU A 441 -24.44 12.87 17.94
N TYR A 442 -23.78 13.62 18.82
CA TYR A 442 -23.79 15.08 18.80
C TYR A 442 -22.86 15.63 17.71
N GLY A 443 -23.16 16.84 17.21
CA GLY A 443 -22.26 17.57 16.33
C GLY A 443 -20.93 17.89 17.01
N PHE A 444 -19.90 18.18 16.26
CA PHE A 444 -18.60 18.54 16.82
C PHE A 444 -18.59 19.98 17.35
N VAL A 445 -19.00 20.95 16.54
CA VAL A 445 -19.15 22.38 16.93
C VAL A 445 -20.24 23.06 16.09
N ALA A 446 -20.88 24.10 16.63
CA ALA A 446 -21.86 24.92 15.91
C ALA A 446 -21.18 26.02 15.07
N GLU A 447 -21.84 26.48 14.01
CA GLU A 447 -21.44 27.69 13.27
C GLU A 447 -21.85 28.97 14.01
N ASP A 448 -22.98 28.95 14.72
CA ASP A 448 -23.48 30.07 15.52
C ASP A 448 -23.62 29.64 17.00
N MET A 449 -22.98 30.38 17.90
CA MET A 449 -22.76 30.00 19.31
C MET A 449 -23.88 30.48 20.26
N GLY A 450 -25.11 30.64 19.75
CA GLY A 450 -26.27 31.00 20.56
C GLY A 450 -26.82 29.84 21.41
N ASP A 451 -26.81 30.00 22.75
CA ASP A 451 -27.55 29.26 23.79
C ASP A 451 -27.63 27.70 23.70
N LYS A 452 -26.73 27.04 22.95
CA LYS A 452 -26.71 25.58 22.75
C LYS A 452 -25.39 24.91 23.14
N GLU A 453 -24.74 25.39 24.19
CA GLU A 453 -23.48 24.83 24.71
C GLU A 453 -23.52 23.32 25.01
N ASN A 454 -24.70 22.79 25.37
CA ASN A 454 -24.87 21.39 25.80
C ASN A 454 -25.13 20.36 24.68
N THR A 455 -25.14 20.75 23.39
CA THR A 455 -25.47 19.83 22.27
C THR A 455 -24.31 19.54 21.30
N PHE A 456 -23.08 19.94 21.62
CA PHE A 456 -21.90 19.79 20.76
C PHE A 456 -20.69 19.23 21.52
N ARG A 457 -19.87 18.41 20.84
CA ARG A 457 -18.77 17.65 21.47
C ARG A 457 -17.58 18.52 21.89
N LEU A 458 -17.18 19.52 21.11
CA LEU A 458 -16.01 20.36 21.42
C LEU A 458 -16.20 21.25 22.67
N PRO A 459 -17.34 21.95 22.88
CA PRO A 459 -17.60 22.65 24.14
C PRO A 459 -17.60 21.71 25.36
N LEU A 460 -18.26 20.54 25.25
CA LEU A 460 -18.26 19.52 26.29
C LEU A 460 -16.85 18.97 26.57
N LEU A 461 -16.02 18.80 25.55
CA LEU A 461 -14.64 18.32 25.68
C LEU A 461 -13.79 19.30 26.50
N ASN A 462 -13.87 20.61 26.21
CA ASN A 462 -13.19 21.64 26.98
C ASN A 462 -13.66 21.64 28.45
N ALA A 463 -14.97 21.66 28.69
CA ALA A 463 -15.55 21.63 30.03
C ALA A 463 -15.12 20.40 30.87
N ILE A 464 -14.96 19.24 30.21
CA ILE A 464 -14.49 18.01 30.87
C ILE A 464 -13.00 18.07 31.16
N ILE A 465 -12.17 18.58 30.24
CA ILE A 465 -10.72 18.69 30.44
C ILE A 465 -10.40 19.60 31.63
N ASP A 466 -11.10 20.74 31.73
CA ASP A 466 -11.01 21.65 32.88
C ASP A 466 -11.48 20.99 34.19
N ALA A 467 -12.41 20.03 34.12
CA ALA A 467 -12.92 19.29 35.27
C ALA A 467 -12.05 18.08 35.68
N ILE A 468 -11.30 17.46 34.76
CA ILE A 468 -10.53 16.22 35.02
C ILE A 468 -9.51 16.42 36.15
N LYS A 469 -8.77 17.53 36.16
CA LYS A 469 -7.80 17.93 37.22
C LYS A 469 -7.01 16.72 37.81
N PRO A 470 -6.11 16.10 37.02
CA PRO A 470 -5.52 14.80 37.37
C PRO A 470 -4.60 14.91 38.60
N LEU A 471 -4.95 14.21 39.68
CA LEU A 471 -4.15 14.15 40.92
C LEU A 471 -3.31 12.88 40.96
N SER A 472 -2.06 12.98 41.43
CA SER A 472 -1.17 11.83 41.60
C SER A 472 -1.67 10.88 42.70
N ILE A 473 -1.58 9.57 42.48
CA ILE A 473 -1.81 8.60 43.57
C ILE A 473 -0.67 8.56 44.60
N ALA A 474 0.49 9.13 44.28
CA ALA A 474 1.68 9.12 45.13
C ALA A 474 1.64 10.17 46.25
N ASP A 475 0.86 11.25 46.09
CA ASP A 475 0.83 12.40 47.00
C ASP A 475 -0.03 12.16 48.27
N LYS A 476 -0.09 10.91 48.74
CA LYS A 476 -0.78 10.56 49.99
C LYS A 476 0.07 10.89 51.23
N GLN A 477 0.33 12.17 51.45
CA GLN A 477 0.64 12.70 52.77
C GLN A 477 0.09 14.11 52.94
N GLU A 478 -0.79 14.28 53.92
CA GLU A 478 -1.30 15.58 54.37
C GLU A 478 -0.20 16.29 55.18
N THR A 479 0.79 16.85 54.49
CA THR A 479 1.68 17.85 55.08
C THR A 479 1.28 19.24 54.59
N VAL A 480 0.97 20.11 55.54
CA VAL A 480 0.41 21.44 55.35
C VAL A 480 1.44 22.39 54.75
N ASP A 481 1.64 22.35 53.43
CA ASP A 481 2.34 23.39 52.67
C ASP A 481 1.77 23.48 51.24
N ALA A 482 0.72 24.30 51.09
CA ALA A 482 -0.09 24.42 49.88
C ALA A 482 0.58 25.20 48.72
N LYS A 483 1.90 25.07 48.52
CA LYS A 483 2.65 25.80 47.48
C LYS A 483 3.55 24.97 46.55
N GLN A 484 3.78 23.68 46.81
CA GLN A 484 4.51 22.80 45.86
C GLN A 484 3.98 21.35 45.84
N THR A 485 2.74 21.16 45.38
CA THR A 485 2.28 19.85 44.91
C THR A 485 3.11 19.42 43.68
N LYS A 486 3.93 18.37 43.82
CA LYS A 486 4.68 17.79 42.69
C LYS A 486 3.69 17.06 41.79
N SER A 487 3.32 17.68 40.67
CA SER A 487 2.36 17.09 39.73
C SER A 487 2.80 15.71 39.26
N ALA A 488 1.84 14.87 38.87
CA ALA A 488 2.10 13.51 38.38
C ALA A 488 2.88 13.45 37.04
N ASN A 489 3.34 14.59 36.53
CA ASN A 489 3.87 14.78 35.17
C ASN A 489 2.94 14.20 34.09
N PHE A 490 1.63 14.20 34.30
CA PHE A 490 0.63 13.84 33.29
C PHE A 490 -0.27 15.05 33.06
N ILE A 491 -0.32 15.52 31.82
CA ILE A 491 -1.03 16.73 31.42
C ILE A 491 -2.11 16.34 30.42
N VAL A 492 -3.33 16.82 30.60
CA VAL A 492 -4.42 16.69 29.62
C VAL A 492 -4.68 18.10 29.06
N LYS A 493 -4.61 18.26 27.74
CA LYS A 493 -4.98 19.50 27.03
C LYS A 493 -5.97 19.17 25.91
N CYS A 494 -6.84 20.10 25.58
CA CYS A 494 -7.60 20.05 24.33
C CYS A 494 -6.69 20.52 23.17
N LYS A 495 -6.86 19.97 21.97
CA LYS A 495 -6.27 20.56 20.75
C LYS A 495 -6.95 21.89 20.41
N GLU A 496 -6.20 22.78 19.76
CA GLU A 496 -6.74 24.03 19.23
C GLU A 496 -7.42 23.74 17.88
N PHE A 497 -8.68 24.14 17.73
CA PHE A 497 -9.47 23.95 16.51
C PHE A 497 -9.83 25.31 15.92
N TYR A 498 -9.64 25.44 14.61
CA TYR A 498 -10.14 26.59 13.84
C TYR A 498 -11.38 26.18 13.06
N LEU A 499 -12.36 27.07 13.01
CA LEU A 499 -13.62 26.92 12.28
C LEU A 499 -13.67 27.97 11.17
N CYS A 500 -14.18 27.58 10.00
CA CYS A 500 -14.46 28.52 8.91
C CYS A 500 -15.52 29.53 9.36
N THR A 501 -15.31 30.82 9.10
CA THR A 501 -16.32 31.89 9.35
C THR A 501 -16.66 32.58 8.04
N GLU A 502 -17.70 33.43 8.01
CA GLU A 502 -18.05 34.22 6.81
C GLU A 502 -16.87 35.05 6.26
N ASN A 503 -15.93 35.43 7.14
CA ASN A 503 -14.76 36.25 6.80
C ASN A 503 -13.44 35.46 6.72
N GLU A 504 -13.42 34.17 7.07
CA GLU A 504 -12.20 33.35 7.08
C GLU A 504 -12.44 31.95 6.52
N SER A 505 -11.77 31.65 5.42
CA SER A 505 -11.82 30.35 4.74
C SER A 505 -11.01 29.26 5.45
N ILE A 506 -11.39 28.00 5.21
CA ILE A 506 -10.66 26.83 5.72
C ILE A 506 -9.16 26.82 5.34
N PHE A 507 -8.79 27.39 4.19
CA PHE A 507 -7.40 27.50 3.74
C PHE A 507 -6.60 28.49 4.59
N GLN A 508 -7.18 29.65 4.92
CA GLN A 508 -6.57 30.61 5.85
C GLN A 508 -6.39 29.99 7.26
N CYS A 509 -7.34 29.18 7.71
CA CYS A 509 -7.20 28.42 8.96
C CYS A 509 -6.04 27.39 8.89
N CYS A 510 -5.84 26.72 7.75
CA CYS A 510 -4.68 25.84 7.53
C CYS A 510 -3.36 26.63 7.54
N SER A 511 -3.34 27.80 6.89
CA SER A 511 -2.18 28.70 6.87
C SER A 511 -1.74 29.14 8.28
N LYS A 512 -2.69 29.40 9.20
CA LYS A 512 -2.37 29.67 10.61
C LYS A 512 -1.67 28.50 11.30
N ILE A 513 -2.12 27.26 11.09
CA ILE A 513 -1.50 26.05 11.67
C ILE A 513 -0.09 25.86 11.10
N LEU A 514 0.07 25.96 9.77
CA LEU A 514 1.35 25.80 9.09
C LEU A 514 2.36 26.87 9.51
N THR A 515 1.92 28.12 9.64
CA THR A 515 2.75 29.21 10.18
C THR A 515 3.20 28.90 11.61
N LYS A 516 2.30 28.47 12.51
CA LYS A 516 2.66 28.04 13.88
C LYS A 516 3.65 26.87 13.90
N GLN A 517 3.57 25.96 12.93
CA GLN A 517 4.50 24.85 12.77
C GLN A 517 5.89 25.34 12.34
N ASN A 518 5.96 26.21 11.34
CA ASN A 518 7.19 26.77 10.79
C ASN A 518 7.90 27.72 11.79
N ASP A 519 7.14 28.49 12.56
CA ASP A 519 7.63 29.32 13.69
C ASP A 519 8.04 28.48 14.91
N GLY A 520 7.82 27.16 14.88
CA GLY A 520 8.20 26.23 15.94
C GLY A 520 7.33 26.26 17.19
N LEU A 521 6.20 26.99 17.19
CA LEU A 521 5.38 27.31 18.37
C LEU A 521 4.72 26.11 19.07
N PHE A 522 4.57 24.97 18.39
CA PHE A 522 4.10 23.72 19.02
C PHE A 522 5.17 23.11 19.94
N GLU A 523 4.75 22.66 21.14
CA GLU A 523 5.61 21.94 22.11
C GLU A 523 6.17 20.60 21.54
N TYR A 524 5.51 20.03 20.54
CA TYR A 524 5.73 18.69 20.00
C TYR A 524 5.81 18.67 18.48
N THR A 525 6.36 17.60 17.90
CA THR A 525 6.46 17.40 16.45
C THR A 525 5.08 17.21 15.83
N THR A 526 4.84 17.87 14.70
CA THR A 526 3.63 17.78 13.88
C THR A 526 3.97 17.31 12.48
N ASP A 527 3.16 16.43 11.90
CA ASP A 527 3.41 15.77 10.60
C ASP A 527 2.29 16.00 9.56
N GLY A 528 1.39 16.95 9.82
CA GLY A 528 0.30 17.29 8.93
C GLY A 528 -0.86 18.02 9.61
N ILE A 529 -2.04 17.90 9.01
CA ILE A 529 -3.28 18.60 9.39
C ILE A 529 -4.42 17.58 9.47
N ILE A 530 -5.30 17.72 10.45
CA ILE A 530 -6.55 16.95 10.57
C ILE A 530 -7.76 17.85 10.30
N PHE A 531 -8.68 17.36 9.48
CA PHE A 531 -9.99 17.96 9.20
C PHE A 531 -11.08 17.13 9.86
N THR A 532 -11.87 17.76 10.73
CA THR A 532 -12.98 17.14 11.45
C THR A 532 -14.30 17.83 11.07
N PRO A 533 -15.33 17.10 10.64
CA PRO A 533 -16.60 17.70 10.21
C PRO A 533 -17.32 18.32 11.41
N SER A 534 -17.75 19.58 11.31
CA SER A 534 -18.41 20.30 12.40
C SER A 534 -19.80 19.73 12.72
N ASN A 535 -20.52 19.27 11.69
CA ASN A 535 -21.95 18.96 11.73
C ASN A 535 -22.31 17.46 11.61
N CYS A 536 -21.38 16.56 11.97
CA CYS A 536 -21.60 15.10 11.94
C CYS A 536 -21.42 14.48 13.33
N GLY A 537 -22.11 13.36 13.62
CA GLY A 537 -21.75 12.49 14.73
C GLY A 537 -20.49 11.65 14.45
N VAL A 538 -19.88 11.09 15.49
CA VAL A 538 -18.64 10.27 15.41
C VAL A 538 -18.83 9.10 14.45
N GLY A 539 -18.06 9.05 13.37
CA GLY A 539 -18.16 7.95 12.40
C GLY A 539 -19.45 7.94 11.57
N SER A 540 -20.19 9.05 11.53
CA SER A 540 -21.47 9.22 10.84
C SER A 540 -21.37 10.20 9.67
N LYS A 541 -22.40 10.25 8.81
CA LYS A 541 -22.57 11.27 7.76
C LYS A 541 -23.54 12.39 8.15
N GLU A 542 -24.21 12.24 9.30
CA GLU A 542 -25.30 13.10 9.78
C GLU A 542 -25.15 13.38 11.29
N ILE A 543 -25.70 14.50 11.75
CA ILE A 543 -25.95 14.78 13.18
C ILE A 543 -27.07 13.86 13.71
N GLY A 544 -27.02 13.52 15.00
CA GLY A 544 -28.02 12.66 15.65
C GLY A 544 -27.86 11.17 15.37
N LYS A 545 -26.80 10.77 14.67
CA LYS A 545 -26.43 9.37 14.41
C LYS A 545 -24.96 9.17 14.72
N ALA A 546 -24.62 8.05 15.34
CA ALA A 546 -23.24 7.63 15.56
C ALA A 546 -22.90 6.42 14.68
N GLY A 547 -21.64 6.30 14.29
CA GLY A 547 -21.10 5.12 13.63
C GLY A 547 -21.11 3.88 14.53
N PRO A 548 -20.85 2.68 13.97
CA PRO A 548 -20.82 1.44 14.73
C PRO A 548 -19.80 1.47 15.89
N LEU A 549 -19.98 0.54 16.84
CA LEU A 549 -19.13 0.38 18.02
C LEU A 549 -17.91 -0.50 17.71
N GLU A 550 -17.26 -0.27 16.57
CA GLU A 550 -16.05 -0.98 16.14
C GLU A 550 -15.12 -0.08 15.31
N LYS A 551 -13.87 -0.53 15.15
CA LYS A 551 -12.81 0.20 14.44
C LYS A 551 -13.11 0.29 12.94
N ILE A 552 -13.57 1.47 12.52
CA ILE A 552 -13.88 1.83 11.13
C ILE A 552 -12.97 2.94 10.59
N THR A 553 -13.02 3.19 9.28
CA THR A 553 -12.52 4.42 8.67
C THR A 553 -13.69 5.37 8.44
N TRP A 554 -13.54 6.66 8.79
CA TRP A 554 -14.60 7.66 8.67
C TRP A 554 -14.33 8.58 7.48
N GLU A 555 -15.08 8.40 6.40
CA GLU A 555 -14.90 9.10 5.11
C GLU A 555 -14.97 10.63 5.23
N HIS A 556 -15.62 11.17 6.26
CA HIS A 556 -15.73 12.61 6.52
C HIS A 556 -14.65 13.15 7.47
N SER A 557 -13.88 12.32 8.18
CA SER A 557 -12.69 12.80 8.91
C SER A 557 -11.47 12.61 8.02
N MET A 558 -10.78 13.69 7.69
CA MET A 558 -9.66 13.65 6.76
C MET A 558 -8.34 14.04 7.42
N LYS A 559 -7.25 13.55 6.85
CA LYS A 559 -5.88 13.95 7.17
C LYS A 559 -5.17 14.42 5.90
N TRP A 560 -4.45 15.53 6.01
CA TRP A 560 -3.45 15.94 5.04
C TRP A 560 -2.07 15.71 5.65
N LYS A 561 -1.13 15.28 4.81
CA LYS A 561 0.30 15.23 5.12
C LYS A 561 1.07 15.92 3.99
N PRO A 562 2.19 16.60 4.29
CA PRO A 562 3.12 17.01 3.25
C PRO A 562 3.55 15.79 2.41
N PRO A 563 3.71 15.92 1.08
CA PRO A 563 3.92 14.77 0.20
C PRO A 563 5.11 13.87 0.57
N ALA A 564 6.17 14.46 1.12
CA ALA A 564 7.36 13.74 1.60
C ALA A 564 7.09 12.76 2.78
N PHE A 565 5.97 12.91 3.50
CA PHE A 565 5.58 12.04 4.62
C PHE A 565 4.45 11.05 4.26
N ASN A 566 4.15 10.87 2.97
CA ASN A 566 3.23 9.83 2.51
C ASN A 566 3.93 8.47 2.48
N THR A 567 3.38 7.52 3.23
CA THR A 567 3.92 6.16 3.38
C THR A 567 2.87 5.09 3.08
N ILE A 568 3.33 3.88 2.74
CA ILE A 568 2.47 2.68 2.63
C ILE A 568 3.11 1.53 3.40
N ASP A 569 2.30 0.86 4.22
CA ASP A 569 2.66 -0.36 4.94
C ASP A 569 2.42 -1.59 4.05
N PHE A 570 3.48 -2.26 3.61
CA PHE A 570 3.41 -3.47 2.79
C PHE A 570 3.81 -4.72 3.56
N LEU A 571 3.18 -5.84 3.26
CA LEU A 571 3.71 -7.17 3.59
C LEU A 571 4.84 -7.51 2.62
N VAL A 572 6.02 -7.83 3.14
CA VAL A 572 7.22 -8.17 2.34
C VAL A 572 7.25 -9.67 2.05
N ILE A 573 7.31 -10.03 0.76
CA ILE A 573 7.49 -11.41 0.28
C ILE A 573 8.73 -11.45 -0.62
N ASN A 574 9.49 -12.54 -0.59
CA ASN A 574 10.68 -12.69 -1.42
C ASN A 574 10.29 -13.00 -2.87
N LYS A 575 10.83 -12.26 -3.84
CA LYS A 575 10.71 -12.65 -5.25
C LYS A 575 11.55 -13.91 -5.49
N LEU A 576 10.94 -14.94 -6.07
CA LEU A 576 11.60 -16.22 -6.33
C LEU A 576 12.06 -16.32 -7.79
N ASP A 577 13.26 -16.88 -7.98
CA ASP A 577 13.82 -17.20 -9.29
C ASP A 577 13.14 -18.43 -9.93
N LYS A 578 13.53 -18.75 -11.18
CA LYS A 578 13.04 -19.94 -11.92
C LYS A 578 13.36 -21.29 -11.22
N LYS A 579 14.14 -21.29 -10.14
CA LYS A 579 14.55 -22.47 -9.35
C LYS A 579 13.92 -22.45 -7.93
N GLY A 580 13.04 -21.49 -7.63
CA GLY A 580 12.37 -21.36 -6.34
C GLY A 580 13.22 -20.78 -5.21
N LYS A 581 14.33 -20.10 -5.52
CA LYS A 581 15.20 -19.42 -4.55
C LYS A 581 15.02 -17.90 -4.59
N PRO A 582 15.25 -17.16 -3.50
CA PRO A 582 15.17 -15.70 -3.51
C PRO A 582 16.15 -15.07 -4.53
N GLU A 583 15.66 -14.12 -5.31
CA GLU A 583 16.44 -13.44 -6.36
C GLU A 583 17.44 -12.44 -5.74
N VAL A 584 18.74 -12.68 -5.92
CA VAL A 584 19.84 -11.86 -5.41
C VAL A 584 20.77 -11.47 -6.55
N HIS A 585 21.06 -10.18 -6.65
CA HIS A 585 21.85 -9.55 -7.70
C HIS A 585 23.11 -8.88 -7.14
N HIS A 586 24.07 -8.59 -8.01
CA HIS A 586 25.38 -8.02 -7.66
C HIS A 586 25.62 -6.77 -8.50
N ILE A 587 26.03 -5.67 -7.86
CA ILE A 587 26.42 -4.40 -8.49
C ILE A 587 27.94 -4.28 -8.38
N PHE A 588 28.60 -4.19 -9.53
CA PHE A 588 30.04 -3.92 -9.64
C PHE A 588 30.24 -2.41 -9.83
N GLN A 589 31.01 -1.77 -8.94
CA GLN A 589 31.42 -0.37 -9.15
C GLN A 589 32.63 -0.32 -10.09
N GLU A 590 32.45 0.22 -11.30
CA GLU A 590 33.57 0.58 -12.16
C GLU A 590 34.34 1.76 -11.55
N GLY A 591 35.67 1.63 -11.42
CA GLY A 591 36.57 2.77 -11.13
C GLY A 591 37.25 2.84 -9.75
N LYS A 592 37.28 1.78 -8.93
CA LYS A 592 38.16 1.71 -7.73
C LYS A 592 39.32 0.73 -7.94
N ASN A 593 40.52 1.15 -7.51
CA ASN A 593 41.82 0.49 -7.76
C ASN A 593 41.84 -1.03 -7.48
N MET A 594 42.55 -1.77 -8.34
CA MET A 594 42.82 -3.23 -8.22
C MET A 594 43.75 -3.62 -7.04
N GLN A 595 43.76 -2.86 -5.95
CA GLN A 595 44.56 -3.09 -4.75
C GLN A 595 43.73 -3.10 -3.46
N GLY A 596 42.42 -2.80 -3.54
CA GLY A 596 41.46 -3.04 -2.47
C GLY A 596 40.60 -4.28 -2.75
N VAL A 597 40.07 -4.89 -1.69
CA VAL A 597 38.99 -5.90 -1.83
C VAL A 597 37.83 -5.26 -2.58
N GLN A 598 37.30 -5.92 -3.60
CA GLN A 598 36.08 -5.46 -4.28
C GLN A 598 34.91 -5.61 -3.32
N ASP A 599 34.40 -4.49 -2.81
CA ASP A 599 33.10 -4.44 -2.13
C ASP A 599 32.00 -4.68 -3.17
N VAL A 600 31.67 -5.96 -3.39
CA VAL A 600 30.57 -6.35 -4.28
C VAL A 600 29.25 -6.04 -3.59
N ILE A 601 28.60 -4.96 -4.00
CA ILE A 601 27.34 -4.52 -3.42
C ILE A 601 26.23 -5.47 -3.88
N GLN A 602 25.64 -6.21 -2.96
CA GLN A 602 24.54 -7.14 -3.24
C GLN A 602 23.18 -6.46 -2.99
N TYR A 603 22.17 -6.83 -3.77
CA TYR A 603 20.78 -6.46 -3.51
C TYR A 603 19.82 -7.61 -3.75
N LYS A 604 18.65 -7.55 -3.11
CA LYS A 604 17.58 -8.55 -3.20
C LYS A 604 16.31 -7.89 -3.70
N THR A 605 15.56 -8.57 -4.56
CA THR A 605 14.24 -8.08 -5.00
C THR A 605 13.13 -8.72 -4.17
N ILE A 606 12.24 -7.89 -3.65
CA ILE A 606 11.06 -8.28 -2.89
C ILE A 606 9.78 -7.89 -3.63
N GLU A 607 8.69 -8.63 -3.38
CA GLU A 607 7.34 -8.30 -3.81
C GLU A 607 6.54 -7.73 -2.63
N LEU A 608 5.86 -6.61 -2.87
CA LEU A 608 5.11 -5.81 -1.93
C LEU A 608 3.62 -6.18 -2.04
N HIS A 609 3.05 -6.66 -0.93
CA HIS A 609 1.66 -7.10 -0.88
C HIS A 609 0.80 -6.21 0.03
N CYS A 610 -0.47 -6.05 -0.35
CA CYS A 610 -1.49 -5.37 0.45
C CYS A 610 -2.60 -6.33 0.85
N GLY A 611 -3.32 -6.00 1.94
CA GLY A 611 -4.53 -6.71 2.33
C GLY A 611 -5.69 -6.43 1.38
N PHE A 612 -6.31 -7.48 0.86
CA PHE A 612 -7.37 -7.43 -0.14
C PHE A 612 -8.55 -8.30 0.28
N ASP A 613 -9.75 -7.80 -0.01
CA ASP A 613 -11.02 -8.49 0.19
C ASP A 613 -11.76 -8.53 -1.14
N ILE A 614 -11.96 -9.74 -1.68
CA ILE A 614 -12.65 -9.96 -2.95
C ILE A 614 -14.16 -9.67 -2.87
N ARG A 615 -14.73 -9.54 -1.66
CA ARG A 615 -16.13 -9.19 -1.42
C ARG A 615 -16.32 -7.71 -1.07
N ASN A 616 -15.26 -6.98 -0.69
CA ASN A 616 -15.35 -5.54 -0.51
C ASN A 616 -15.36 -4.85 -1.88
N LYS A 617 -16.52 -4.29 -2.24
CA LYS A 617 -16.80 -3.53 -3.48
C LYS A 617 -16.04 -2.19 -3.60
N GLN A 618 -15.21 -1.84 -2.62
CA GLN A 618 -14.19 -0.77 -2.70
C GLN A 618 -12.87 -1.28 -3.32
N HIS A 619 -12.56 -2.58 -3.20
CA HIS A 619 -11.33 -3.18 -3.77
C HIS A 619 -11.50 -3.61 -5.24
N ALA A 620 -12.61 -4.29 -5.56
CA ALA A 620 -12.94 -4.71 -6.92
C ALA A 620 -14.46 -4.91 -7.07
N PHE A 621 -14.97 -4.74 -8.29
CA PHE A 621 -16.32 -5.18 -8.64
C PHE A 621 -16.31 -6.65 -9.03
N VAL A 622 -17.27 -7.45 -8.53
CA VAL A 622 -17.32 -8.89 -8.83
C VAL A 622 -17.71 -9.13 -10.30
N ASN A 623 -18.73 -8.42 -10.77
CA ASN A 623 -19.17 -8.44 -12.16
C ASN A 623 -19.74 -7.05 -12.55
N PRO A 624 -18.87 -6.05 -12.84
CA PRO A 624 -19.31 -4.69 -13.12
C PRO A 624 -20.21 -4.60 -14.36
N PHE A 625 -20.01 -5.48 -15.35
CA PHE A 625 -20.85 -5.55 -16.54
C PHE A 625 -22.30 -5.95 -16.20
N GLN A 626 -22.50 -6.95 -15.34
CA GLN A 626 -23.86 -7.31 -14.89
C GLN A 626 -24.46 -6.23 -14.00
N ASP A 627 -23.68 -5.62 -13.09
CA ASP A 627 -24.16 -4.52 -12.24
C ASP A 627 -24.68 -3.34 -13.08
N VAL A 628 -24.00 -2.99 -14.18
CA VAL A 628 -24.45 -1.96 -15.14
C VAL A 628 -25.73 -2.38 -15.88
N VAL A 629 -25.77 -3.60 -16.42
CA VAL A 629 -26.95 -4.14 -17.12
C VAL A 629 -28.19 -4.19 -16.21
N ASP A 630 -28.00 -4.57 -14.96
CA ASP A 630 -29.05 -4.62 -13.93
C ASP A 630 -29.41 -3.25 -13.36
N GLY A 631 -28.73 -2.17 -13.75
CA GLY A 631 -28.93 -0.82 -13.17
C GLY A 631 -28.58 -0.74 -11.67
N LYS A 632 -27.83 -1.72 -11.14
CA LYS A 632 -27.49 -1.82 -9.72
C LYS A 632 -26.22 -1.03 -9.43
N ILE A 633 -26.37 0.11 -8.76
CA ILE A 633 -25.25 0.81 -8.14
C ILE A 633 -24.95 0.09 -6.80
N PRO A 634 -23.88 -0.71 -6.68
CA PRO A 634 -23.75 -1.59 -5.53
C PRO A 634 -23.23 -0.79 -4.33
N GLU A 635 -23.88 -0.84 -3.17
CA GLU A 635 -23.35 -0.19 -1.97
C GLU A 635 -22.11 -0.93 -1.41
N PRO A 636 -21.19 -0.22 -0.71
CA PRO A 636 -20.11 -0.85 0.04
C PRO A 636 -20.67 -1.73 1.16
N VAL A 637 -20.23 -2.99 1.22
CA VAL A 637 -20.60 -3.87 2.34
C VAL A 637 -19.70 -3.54 3.52
N VAL A 638 -20.26 -2.95 4.57
CA VAL A 638 -19.56 -2.71 5.84
C VAL A 638 -19.50 -4.01 6.63
N GLY A 639 -18.33 -4.64 6.69
CA GLY A 639 -18.11 -5.83 7.52
C GLY A 639 -16.87 -6.63 7.11
N TYR A 640 -16.19 -7.23 8.09
CA TYR A 640 -15.00 -8.04 7.86
C TYR A 640 -15.35 -9.39 7.21
N ALA A 641 -14.97 -9.59 5.94
CA ALA A 641 -15.20 -10.86 5.26
C ALA A 641 -14.25 -11.98 5.76
N LYS A 642 -14.74 -13.23 5.70
CA LYS A 642 -13.92 -14.42 5.99
C LYS A 642 -12.74 -14.60 5.02
N ASP A 643 -12.77 -13.94 3.86
CA ASP A 643 -11.84 -14.18 2.74
C ASP A 643 -10.76 -13.11 2.56
N TYR A 644 -10.48 -12.30 3.59
CA TYR A 644 -9.34 -11.38 3.58
C TYR A 644 -8.03 -12.16 3.37
N LYS A 645 -7.24 -11.75 2.37
CA LYS A 645 -5.96 -12.33 1.94
C LYS A 645 -5.00 -11.19 1.55
N HIS A 646 -3.71 -11.49 1.42
CA HIS A 646 -2.77 -10.55 0.79
C HIS A 646 -2.72 -10.77 -0.74
N VAL A 647 -2.44 -9.72 -1.50
CA VAL A 647 -2.20 -9.76 -2.95
C VAL A 647 -1.09 -8.77 -3.34
N PRO A 648 -0.36 -8.98 -4.45
CA PRO A 648 0.63 -8.01 -4.93
C PRO A 648 0.02 -6.65 -5.22
N PHE A 649 0.70 -5.57 -4.83
CA PHE A 649 0.20 -4.21 -5.02
C PHE A 649 0.32 -3.75 -6.47
N CYS A 650 -0.81 -3.65 -7.18
CA CYS A 650 -0.87 -3.17 -8.56
C CYS A 650 -1.72 -1.88 -8.62
N PRO A 651 -1.15 -0.70 -8.34
CA PRO A 651 -1.90 0.55 -8.29
C PRO A 651 -2.65 0.83 -9.59
N THR A 652 -3.78 1.53 -9.49
CA THR A 652 -4.67 1.80 -10.65
C THR A 652 -4.60 3.23 -11.16
N ASN A 653 -4.20 4.21 -10.35
CA ASN A 653 -4.05 5.60 -10.79
C ASN A 653 -2.93 6.34 -10.02
N PRO A 654 -1.78 6.64 -10.66
CA PRO A 654 -1.38 6.14 -11.98
C PRO A 654 -1.23 4.60 -11.96
N TYR A 655 -1.51 3.95 -13.09
CA TYR A 655 -1.33 2.50 -13.23
C TYR A 655 0.15 2.15 -13.39
N HIS A 656 0.69 1.32 -12.49
CA HIS A 656 2.10 0.91 -12.50
C HIS A 656 2.25 -0.54 -12.00
N PRO A 657 2.33 -1.55 -12.89
CA PRO A 657 2.29 -2.95 -12.48
C PRO A 657 3.57 -3.39 -11.73
N GLU A 658 4.73 -2.83 -12.08
CA GLU A 658 6.00 -3.12 -11.39
C GLU A 658 6.17 -2.36 -10.06
N ALA A 659 5.24 -1.48 -9.67
CA ALA A 659 5.25 -0.86 -8.33
C ALA A 659 5.03 -1.87 -7.20
N ARG A 660 4.75 -3.14 -7.52
CA ARG A 660 4.82 -4.26 -6.58
C ARG A 660 6.24 -4.66 -6.21
N TYR A 661 7.28 -4.25 -6.95
CA TYR A 661 8.65 -4.68 -6.71
C TYR A 661 9.50 -3.61 -6.06
N CYS A 662 10.37 -4.03 -5.13
CA CYS A 662 11.36 -3.18 -4.48
C CYS A 662 12.70 -3.93 -4.42
N ASN A 663 13.79 -3.23 -4.73
CA ASN A 663 15.16 -3.69 -4.60
C ASN A 663 15.72 -3.13 -3.30
N VAL A 664 16.24 -4.01 -2.44
CA VAL A 664 16.80 -3.64 -1.15
C VAL A 664 18.27 -4.02 -1.12
N LEU A 665 19.14 -3.05 -0.80
CA LEU A 665 20.56 -3.29 -0.59
C LEU A 665 20.76 -4.24 0.59
N LEU A 666 21.61 -5.25 0.40
CA LEU A 666 21.98 -6.17 1.46
C LEU A 666 23.21 -5.65 2.18
N LYS A 667 23.11 -5.47 3.49
CA LYS A 667 24.24 -5.14 4.36
C LYS A 667 24.87 -6.43 4.86
N GLN A 668 26.19 -6.57 4.68
CA GLN A 668 26.95 -7.66 5.27
C GLN A 668 27.23 -7.35 6.75
N ASP A 669 26.96 -8.33 7.61
CA ASP A 669 27.38 -8.36 9.00
C ASP A 669 27.96 -9.75 9.30
N GLY A 670 29.30 -9.81 9.41
CA GLY A 670 30.05 -11.05 9.43
C GLY A 670 29.84 -11.89 8.16
N ASN A 671 29.37 -13.13 8.31
CA ASN A 671 29.06 -14.05 7.21
C ASN A 671 27.61 -13.96 6.70
N ASN A 672 26.78 -13.10 7.29
CA ASN A 672 25.36 -13.00 6.95
C ASN A 672 25.07 -11.71 6.18
N VAL A 673 24.06 -11.76 5.31
CA VAL A 673 23.55 -10.61 4.55
C VAL A 673 22.11 -10.35 4.95
N PHE A 674 21.80 -9.11 5.34
CA PHE A 674 20.49 -8.71 5.85
C PHE A 674 19.92 -7.54 5.04
N MET A 675 18.59 -7.49 4.94
CA MET A 675 17.87 -6.30 4.49
C MET A 675 17.74 -5.34 5.68
N VAL A 676 17.96 -4.05 5.42
CA VAL A 676 17.97 -2.99 6.45
C VAL A 676 17.09 -1.83 6.01
N THR A 677 16.32 -1.26 6.93
CA THR A 677 15.54 -0.04 6.68
C THR A 677 16.39 1.23 6.84
N GLU A 678 15.87 2.38 6.43
CA GLU A 678 16.52 3.69 6.59
C GLU A 678 16.73 4.07 8.06
N GLU A 679 15.80 3.69 8.96
CA GLU A 679 15.97 3.79 10.43
C GLU A 679 16.99 2.78 11.01
N GLY A 680 17.61 1.94 10.18
CA GLY A 680 18.64 0.98 10.59
C GLY A 680 18.11 -0.37 11.10
N GLU A 681 16.82 -0.66 10.93
CA GLU A 681 16.20 -1.88 11.43
C GLU A 681 16.38 -3.06 10.46
N TYR A 682 16.74 -4.23 10.97
CA TYR A 682 16.79 -5.47 10.17
C TYR A 682 15.38 -6.03 9.94
N PHE A 683 15.11 -6.48 8.71
CA PHE A 683 13.85 -7.12 8.34
C PHE A 683 14.00 -8.31 7.39
N ASP A 684 12.97 -9.16 7.37
CA ASP A 684 12.91 -10.39 6.58
C ASP A 684 11.52 -10.56 5.92
N GLU A 685 11.36 -11.63 5.17
CA GLU A 685 10.06 -12.04 4.59
C GLU A 685 8.99 -12.33 5.66
N ASN A 686 7.73 -12.07 5.32
CA ASN A 686 6.56 -12.08 6.21
C ASN A 686 6.56 -10.98 7.28
N MET A 687 7.46 -9.99 7.21
CA MET A 687 7.34 -8.77 8.00
C MET A 687 6.51 -7.71 7.27
N ILE A 688 5.83 -6.85 8.04
CA ILE A 688 5.15 -5.68 7.53
C ILE A 688 6.08 -4.48 7.73
N VAL A 689 6.40 -3.78 6.66
CA VAL A 689 7.39 -2.70 6.61
C VAL A 689 6.72 -1.44 6.04
N GLU A 690 7.02 -0.29 6.61
CA GLU A 690 6.55 1.02 6.15
C GLU A 690 7.52 1.57 5.10
N PHE A 691 7.03 1.92 3.91
CA PHE A 691 7.85 2.43 2.80
C PHE A 691 7.44 3.85 2.41
N LYS A 692 8.43 4.67 2.02
CA LYS A 692 8.23 5.93 1.26
C LYS A 692 8.49 5.69 -0.23
N TYR A 693 7.98 6.58 -1.08
CA TYR A 693 8.19 6.55 -2.53
C TYR A 693 9.00 7.76 -3.00
N GLU A 694 10.14 7.50 -3.65
CA GLU A 694 11.04 8.50 -4.22
C GLU A 694 11.04 8.38 -5.75
N SER A 695 10.24 9.22 -6.41
CA SER A 695 10.05 9.18 -7.88
C SER A 695 11.29 9.57 -8.70
N THR A 696 12.34 10.07 -8.06
CA THR A 696 13.65 10.37 -8.67
C THR A 696 14.54 9.13 -8.84
N ASN A 697 14.23 8.04 -8.14
CA ASN A 697 15.04 6.83 -8.18
C ASN A 697 14.61 5.94 -9.36
N LYS A 698 15.53 5.07 -9.82
CA LYS A 698 15.25 4.13 -10.92
C LYS A 698 14.14 3.14 -10.54
N ASP A 699 13.47 2.58 -11.55
CA ASP A 699 12.46 1.53 -11.36
C ASP A 699 12.99 0.38 -10.49
N GLY A 700 12.12 -0.11 -9.59
CA GLY A 700 12.48 -1.05 -8.53
C GLY A 700 13.24 -0.42 -7.34
N TRP A 701 13.82 0.77 -7.46
CA TRP A 701 14.49 1.50 -6.37
C TRP A 701 13.68 2.71 -5.84
N ALA A 702 12.50 2.97 -6.40
CA ALA A 702 11.62 4.05 -5.97
C ALA A 702 10.99 3.82 -4.59
N TRP A 703 10.77 2.56 -4.19
CA TRP A 703 10.35 2.22 -2.82
C TRP A 703 11.55 2.15 -1.88
N VAL A 704 11.54 2.96 -0.82
CA VAL A 704 12.57 2.94 0.22
C VAL A 704 11.95 2.49 1.55
N PRO A 705 12.44 1.41 2.19
CA PRO A 705 11.92 0.93 3.47
C PRO A 705 12.36 1.86 4.61
N LEU A 706 11.41 2.47 5.32
CA LEU A 706 11.66 3.36 6.46
C LEU A 706 11.93 2.58 7.75
N ARG A 707 10.98 1.73 8.15
CA ARG A 707 10.98 0.98 9.43
C ARG A 707 10.05 -0.23 9.42
N VAL A 708 10.24 -1.14 10.36
CA VAL A 708 9.42 -2.34 10.54
C VAL A 708 8.22 -2.05 11.43
N ARG A 709 7.03 -2.41 10.96
CA ARG A 709 5.78 -2.34 11.72
C ARG A 709 5.64 -3.56 12.61
N TYR A 710 6.43 -3.60 13.69
CA TYR A 710 6.40 -4.70 14.67
C TYR A 710 5.01 -4.88 15.31
N ASP A 711 4.23 -3.81 15.42
CA ASP A 711 2.84 -3.81 15.88
C ASP A 711 1.97 -4.73 14.99
N LYS A 712 2.03 -4.51 13.67
CA LYS A 712 1.27 -5.28 12.67
C LYS A 712 1.86 -6.67 12.44
N THR A 713 3.18 -6.77 12.42
CA THR A 713 3.92 -8.03 12.23
C THR A 713 3.65 -9.00 13.38
N SER A 714 3.55 -8.52 14.62
CA SER A 714 3.17 -9.36 15.76
C SER A 714 1.71 -9.83 15.70
N GLU A 715 0.79 -9.04 15.14
CA GLU A 715 -0.59 -9.49 14.90
C GLU A 715 -0.64 -10.61 13.84
N LEU A 716 0.07 -10.44 12.72
CA LEU A 716 0.18 -11.44 11.66
C LEU A 716 0.75 -12.77 12.19
N ASN A 717 1.86 -12.71 12.92
CA ASN A 717 2.50 -13.88 13.55
C ASN A 717 1.62 -14.56 14.62
N ALA A 718 0.70 -13.82 15.25
CA ALA A 718 -0.31 -14.36 16.15
C ALA A 718 -1.51 -15.01 15.43
N GLY A 719 -1.51 -15.05 14.09
CA GLY A 719 -2.56 -15.62 13.25
C GLY A 719 -3.71 -14.66 12.93
N ALA A 720 -3.55 -13.36 13.20
CA ALA A 720 -4.51 -12.36 12.73
C ALA A 720 -4.31 -12.08 11.23
N LYS A 721 -5.40 -11.72 10.54
CA LYS A 721 -5.37 -11.39 9.10
C LYS A 721 -4.97 -9.93 8.86
N ASN A 722 -3.82 -9.52 9.39
CA ASN A 722 -3.25 -8.18 9.15
C ASN A 722 -2.12 -8.32 8.11
N TYR A 723 -2.23 -7.61 6.98
CA TYR A 723 -1.32 -7.72 5.83
C TYR A 723 -0.82 -6.33 5.36
N GLY A 724 -0.61 -5.41 6.30
CA GLY A 724 -0.27 -4.01 5.98
C GLY A 724 -1.52 -3.16 5.71
N ASN A 725 -1.42 -2.19 4.81
CA ASN A 725 -2.58 -1.40 4.40
C ASN A 725 -3.57 -2.25 3.57
N ALA A 726 -4.85 -1.91 3.67
CA ALA A 726 -5.86 -2.42 2.75
C ALA A 726 -5.65 -1.81 1.35
N TYR A 727 -5.94 -2.58 0.30
CA TYR A 727 -5.60 -2.22 -1.09
C TYR A 727 -6.13 -0.85 -1.52
N HIS A 728 -7.35 -0.49 -1.12
CA HIS A 728 -7.94 0.81 -1.44
C HIS A 728 -7.22 1.97 -0.73
N VAL A 729 -6.70 1.75 0.49
CA VAL A 729 -5.92 2.75 1.25
C VAL A 729 -4.55 2.92 0.61
N ALA A 730 -3.88 1.83 0.24
CA ALA A 730 -2.60 1.87 -0.48
C ALA A 730 -2.75 2.61 -1.83
N ASN A 731 -3.79 2.31 -2.60
CA ASN A 731 -4.09 2.99 -3.87
C ASN A 731 -4.45 4.48 -3.68
N ALA A 732 -5.11 4.85 -2.57
CA ALA A 732 -5.38 6.26 -2.24
C ALA A 732 -4.12 7.03 -1.81
N ASN A 733 -3.22 6.41 -1.05
CA ASN A 733 -1.92 6.98 -0.71
C ASN A 733 -1.04 7.11 -1.96
N TRP A 734 -1.01 6.09 -2.84
CA TRP A 734 -0.33 6.14 -4.14
C TRP A 734 -0.82 7.30 -5.02
N HIS A 735 -2.13 7.47 -5.13
CA HIS A 735 -2.71 8.62 -5.82
C HIS A 735 -2.24 9.96 -5.22
N SER A 736 -2.13 10.05 -3.89
CA SER A 736 -1.69 11.25 -3.18
C SER A 736 -0.17 11.50 -3.27
N ILE A 737 0.62 10.47 -3.60
CA ILE A 737 2.06 10.56 -3.90
C ILE A 737 2.26 11.17 -5.30
N HIS A 738 1.49 10.73 -6.28
CA HIS A 738 1.61 11.18 -7.68
C HIS A 738 0.84 12.47 -8.01
N HIS A 739 -0.28 12.71 -7.33
CA HIS A 739 -1.09 13.92 -7.45
C HIS A 739 -1.21 14.61 -6.07
N PRO A 740 -0.09 15.13 -5.53
CA PRO A 740 -0.06 15.72 -4.20
C PRO A 740 -0.84 17.03 -4.11
N ILE A 741 -1.57 17.21 -3.01
CA ILE A 741 -2.03 18.54 -2.57
C ILE A 741 -0.85 19.21 -1.88
N THR A 742 -0.35 20.31 -2.46
CA THR A 742 0.81 21.04 -1.93
C THR A 742 0.44 21.87 -0.70
N GLU A 743 1.47 22.30 0.05
CA GLU A 743 1.29 23.22 1.18
C GLU A 743 0.68 24.56 0.73
N GLU A 744 1.03 25.02 -0.47
CA GLU A 744 0.46 26.21 -1.10
C GLU A 744 -1.05 26.05 -1.37
N MET A 745 -1.46 24.95 -2.01
CA MET A 745 -2.88 24.67 -2.31
C MET A 745 -3.73 24.61 -1.04
N ILE A 746 -3.23 23.96 0.03
CA ILE A 746 -3.99 23.79 1.28
C ILE A 746 -3.98 25.05 2.18
N SER A 747 -3.04 25.98 1.98
CA SER A 747 -2.93 27.22 2.78
C SER A 747 -3.53 28.45 2.10
N THR A 748 -3.55 28.51 0.77
CA THR A 748 -4.09 29.65 0.01
C THR A 748 -5.46 29.37 -0.60
N GLY A 749 -5.73 28.12 -0.99
CA GLY A 749 -6.87 27.76 -1.84
C GLY A 749 -6.68 28.15 -3.32
N GLU A 750 -5.51 28.67 -3.70
CA GLU A 750 -5.11 28.98 -5.07
C GLU A 750 -4.44 27.77 -5.74
N ASN A 751 -4.23 27.83 -7.05
CA ASN A 751 -3.65 26.75 -7.87
C ASN A 751 -4.38 25.39 -7.81
N ILE A 752 -5.62 25.37 -7.32
CA ILE A 752 -6.54 24.21 -7.36
C ILE A 752 -7.27 24.21 -8.72
N ALA A 753 -6.98 23.25 -9.59
CA ALA A 753 -7.73 23.01 -10.83
C ALA A 753 -9.17 22.58 -10.50
N GLN A 754 -10.18 23.09 -11.21
CA GLN A 754 -11.59 22.77 -10.90
C GLN A 754 -12.03 21.36 -11.33
N GLU A 755 -11.19 20.63 -12.06
CA GLU A 755 -11.52 19.33 -12.64
C GLU A 755 -10.47 18.27 -12.30
N VAL A 756 -10.89 17.19 -11.63
CA VAL A 756 -10.07 15.99 -11.43
C VAL A 756 -10.21 15.10 -12.67
N VAL A 757 -9.24 15.18 -13.58
CA VAL A 757 -9.19 14.29 -14.75
C VAL A 757 -8.40 13.03 -14.42
N THR A 758 -8.90 11.87 -14.86
CA THR A 758 -8.17 10.60 -14.73
C THR A 758 -7.19 10.46 -15.89
N GLU A 759 -5.93 10.09 -15.59
CA GLU A 759 -4.87 9.98 -16.60
C GLU A 759 -5.00 8.69 -17.43
N ASP A 760 -5.77 8.79 -18.50
CA ASP A 760 -5.96 7.73 -19.49
C ASP A 760 -4.82 7.67 -20.50
N VAL A 761 -3.84 6.80 -20.22
CA VAL A 761 -2.98 6.21 -21.25
C VAL A 761 -3.59 4.90 -21.71
N TYR A 762 -3.77 4.77 -23.02
CA TYR A 762 -4.31 3.61 -23.72
C TYR A 762 -3.27 2.47 -23.80
N TYR A 763 -3.75 1.23 -23.63
CA TYR A 763 -3.07 -0.06 -23.86
C TYR A 763 -1.63 -0.24 -23.33
N ASN A 764 -1.46 -1.09 -22.30
CA ASN A 764 -0.19 -1.65 -21.79
C ASN A 764 0.99 -0.65 -21.65
N ARG A 765 1.03 0.07 -20.51
CA ARG A 765 2.08 1.05 -20.20
C ARG A 765 3.42 0.38 -19.86
N SER A 766 4.52 0.92 -20.38
CA SER A 766 5.88 0.72 -19.83
C SER A 766 6.06 1.42 -18.48
N ASN A 767 7.06 1.00 -17.71
CA ASN A 767 7.23 1.42 -16.32
C ASN A 767 7.92 2.78 -16.12
N GLU A 768 8.70 3.25 -17.10
CA GLU A 768 9.44 4.50 -16.97
C GLU A 768 8.54 5.75 -16.99
N GLN A 769 9.00 6.83 -16.34
CA GLN A 769 8.41 8.15 -16.52
C GLN A 769 8.45 8.56 -18.00
N THR A 770 7.27 8.61 -18.61
CA THR A 770 7.07 9.05 -19.99
C THR A 770 7.42 10.53 -20.15
N SER A 771 8.25 10.86 -21.12
CA SER A 771 8.58 12.24 -21.49
C SER A 771 7.42 13.00 -22.16
N THR A 772 6.38 12.29 -22.62
CA THR A 772 5.26 12.84 -23.43
C THR A 772 4.02 13.35 -22.64
N GLN A 773 4.17 13.84 -21.40
CA GLN A 773 3.00 14.29 -20.61
C GLN A 773 2.31 15.52 -21.21
N GLY A 774 3.05 16.51 -21.72
CA GLY A 774 2.47 17.74 -22.25
C GLY A 774 1.58 17.46 -23.47
N LEU A 775 2.00 16.53 -24.33
CA LEU A 775 1.22 16.03 -25.46
C LEU A 775 -0.10 15.40 -25.02
N ARG A 776 -0.06 14.52 -24.01
CA ARG A 776 -1.27 13.86 -23.49
C ARG A 776 -2.23 14.84 -22.84
N ASP A 777 -1.71 15.78 -22.04
CA ASP A 777 -2.50 16.82 -21.41
C ASP A 777 -3.20 17.69 -22.48
N PHE A 778 -2.48 18.08 -23.54
CA PHE A 778 -3.07 18.84 -24.64
C PHE A 778 -4.18 18.05 -25.37
N HIS A 779 -3.93 16.78 -25.72
CA HIS A 779 -4.93 15.94 -26.39
C HIS A 779 -6.17 15.71 -25.52
N ASN A 780 -5.99 15.43 -24.23
CA ASN A 780 -7.03 15.01 -23.31
C ASN A 780 -7.80 16.18 -22.69
N LEU A 781 -7.08 17.17 -22.14
CA LEU A 781 -7.64 18.29 -21.37
C LEU A 781 -8.10 19.44 -22.27
N TYR A 782 -7.47 19.65 -23.43
CA TYR A 782 -7.86 20.70 -24.37
C TYR A 782 -8.64 20.16 -25.57
N VAL A 783 -8.00 19.37 -26.45
CA VAL A 783 -8.58 18.99 -27.76
C VAL A 783 -9.87 18.20 -27.62
N LYS A 784 -9.82 17.02 -26.98
CA LYS A 784 -11.02 16.18 -26.79
C LYS A 784 -12.11 16.88 -25.99
N LYS A 785 -11.74 17.66 -24.96
CA LYS A 785 -12.67 18.42 -24.11
C LYS A 785 -13.43 19.45 -24.94
N LYS A 786 -12.72 20.31 -25.68
CA LYS A 786 -13.32 21.33 -26.57
C LYS A 786 -14.19 20.68 -27.64
N LEU A 787 -13.74 19.59 -28.25
CA LEU A 787 -14.49 18.88 -29.29
C LEU A 787 -15.81 18.30 -28.77
N ILE A 788 -15.78 17.55 -27.67
CA ILE A 788 -16.99 16.91 -27.10
C ILE A 788 -17.93 17.97 -26.52
N VAL A 789 -17.44 18.87 -25.66
CA VAL A 789 -18.28 19.89 -25.01
C VAL A 789 -18.84 20.87 -26.05
N GLY A 790 -18.05 21.27 -27.06
CA GLY A 790 -18.46 22.24 -28.07
C GLY A 790 -19.64 21.79 -28.94
N VAL A 791 -19.73 20.50 -29.28
CA VAL A 791 -20.85 19.96 -30.09
C VAL A 791 -22.07 19.50 -29.27
N SER A 792 -21.94 19.45 -27.95
CA SER A 792 -22.96 18.90 -27.05
C SER A 792 -23.94 19.94 -26.53
N ASN A 793 -25.19 19.53 -26.39
CA ASN A 793 -26.21 20.23 -25.61
C ASN A 793 -26.56 19.40 -24.37
N PRO A 794 -26.98 20.03 -23.25
CA PRO A 794 -27.47 19.29 -22.10
C PRO A 794 -28.60 18.32 -22.48
N GLN A 795 -28.52 17.11 -21.94
CA GLN A 795 -29.39 15.97 -22.24
C GLN A 795 -29.22 15.28 -23.60
N ASP A 796 -28.26 15.70 -24.46
CA ASP A 796 -27.93 14.94 -25.67
C ASP A 796 -27.52 13.49 -25.34
N ILE A 797 -27.69 12.57 -26.30
CA ILE A 797 -27.20 11.18 -26.20
C ILE A 797 -26.06 10.93 -27.18
N LEU A 798 -25.02 10.24 -26.70
CA LEU A 798 -23.76 10.03 -27.41
C LEU A 798 -23.49 8.53 -27.64
N MET A 799 -22.95 8.21 -28.82
CA MET A 799 -22.36 6.91 -29.11
C MET A 799 -20.86 7.05 -29.35
N ASP A 800 -20.06 6.15 -28.79
CA ASP A 800 -18.62 6.06 -29.08
C ASP A 800 -18.27 4.70 -29.67
N TYR A 801 -17.63 4.70 -30.84
CA TYR A 801 -17.33 3.49 -31.62
C TYR A 801 -16.04 2.76 -31.20
N ALA A 802 -15.23 3.36 -30.34
CA ALA A 802 -13.95 2.82 -29.87
C ALA A 802 -13.68 3.28 -28.43
N VAL A 803 -14.62 2.97 -27.53
CA VAL A 803 -14.74 3.62 -26.22
C VAL A 803 -13.59 3.30 -25.24
N GLY A 804 -12.79 2.27 -25.51
CA GLY A 804 -11.71 1.81 -24.64
C GLY A 804 -12.19 1.56 -23.22
N LYS A 805 -11.39 1.94 -22.23
CA LYS A 805 -11.76 1.91 -20.81
C LYS A 805 -12.66 3.09 -20.38
N ALA A 806 -13.43 3.67 -21.30
CA ALA A 806 -14.23 4.89 -21.09
C ALA A 806 -13.44 6.11 -20.59
N GLY A 807 -12.30 6.40 -21.23
CA GLY A 807 -11.42 7.52 -20.84
C GLY A 807 -11.97 8.93 -21.11
N ASP A 808 -13.07 9.02 -21.86
CA ASP A 808 -13.76 10.28 -22.14
C ASP A 808 -14.94 10.54 -21.17
N LEU A 809 -15.11 9.69 -20.14
CA LEU A 809 -16.18 9.80 -19.13
C LEU A 809 -16.27 11.17 -18.44
N SER A 810 -15.16 11.77 -18.01
CA SER A 810 -15.17 13.12 -17.41
C SER A 810 -15.69 14.19 -18.38
N LYS A 811 -15.46 13.99 -19.69
CA LYS A 811 -15.87 14.93 -20.74
C LYS A 811 -17.36 14.79 -21.03
N TRP A 812 -17.90 13.57 -20.97
CA TRP A 812 -19.35 13.33 -21.07
C TRP A 812 -20.12 13.93 -19.88
N ILE A 813 -19.55 13.88 -18.67
CA ILE A 813 -20.09 14.56 -17.47
C ILE A 813 -20.09 16.07 -17.68
N ASN A 814 -18.94 16.67 -18.06
CA ASN A 814 -18.83 18.11 -18.28
C ASN A 814 -19.74 18.60 -19.42
N ALA A 815 -19.98 17.78 -20.44
CA ALA A 815 -20.89 18.04 -21.55
C ALA A 815 -22.39 17.87 -21.19
N HIS A 816 -22.72 17.44 -19.96
CA HIS A 816 -24.09 17.20 -19.48
C HIS A 816 -24.89 16.23 -20.38
N ILE A 817 -24.21 15.22 -20.92
CA ILE A 817 -24.81 14.13 -21.70
C ILE A 817 -25.79 13.36 -20.80
N SER A 818 -26.96 12.96 -21.32
CA SER A 818 -27.92 12.15 -20.55
C SER A 818 -27.57 10.66 -20.61
N PHE A 819 -27.16 10.17 -21.77
CA PHE A 819 -26.87 8.75 -22.00
C PHE A 819 -25.71 8.52 -22.99
N VAL A 820 -24.84 7.57 -22.67
CA VAL A 820 -23.70 7.13 -23.49
C VAL A 820 -23.80 5.65 -23.86
N PHE A 821 -23.60 5.33 -25.13
CA PHE A 821 -23.41 3.95 -25.61
C PHE A 821 -22.00 3.75 -26.15
N GLY A 822 -21.21 2.91 -25.49
CA GLY A 822 -19.82 2.64 -25.86
C GLY A 822 -19.60 1.25 -26.43
N VAL A 823 -18.91 1.16 -27.56
CA VAL A 823 -18.49 -0.10 -28.19
C VAL A 823 -16.96 -0.18 -28.18
N ASP A 824 -16.40 -1.33 -27.79
CA ASP A 824 -14.97 -1.62 -27.93
C ASP A 824 -14.74 -3.08 -28.31
N VAL A 825 -13.69 -3.35 -29.09
CA VAL A 825 -13.38 -4.71 -29.56
C VAL A 825 -12.78 -5.59 -28.46
N PHE A 826 -12.10 -5.01 -27.46
CA PHE A 826 -11.43 -5.75 -26.41
C PHE A 826 -12.33 -5.90 -25.17
N LYS A 827 -12.67 -7.15 -24.83
CA LYS A 827 -13.49 -7.46 -23.65
C LYS A 827 -12.92 -6.92 -22.32
N ASP A 828 -11.59 -6.86 -22.17
CA ASP A 828 -10.97 -6.30 -20.95
C ASP A 828 -11.28 -4.81 -20.79
N ASN A 829 -11.25 -4.03 -21.88
CA ASN A 829 -11.57 -2.62 -21.86
C ASN A 829 -12.95 -2.34 -21.26
N ILE A 830 -13.92 -3.20 -21.53
CA ILE A 830 -15.28 -3.08 -21.00
C ILE A 830 -15.43 -3.70 -19.61
N GLN A 831 -14.99 -4.94 -19.42
CA GLN A 831 -15.39 -5.80 -18.31
C GLN A 831 -14.35 -5.97 -17.19
N ASN A 832 -13.16 -5.35 -17.29
CA ASN A 832 -12.15 -5.46 -16.23
C ASN A 832 -12.69 -4.96 -14.87
N ARG A 833 -12.45 -5.75 -13.83
CA ARG A 833 -13.00 -5.56 -12.47
C ARG A 833 -12.46 -4.36 -11.71
N LEU A 834 -11.30 -3.83 -12.12
CA LEU A 834 -10.58 -2.73 -11.47
C LEU A 834 -10.72 -1.42 -12.24
N ASP A 835 -10.45 -1.45 -13.56
CA ASP A 835 -10.27 -0.28 -14.41
C ASP A 835 -11.10 -0.27 -15.71
N GLY A 836 -11.89 -1.31 -15.98
CA GLY A 836 -12.73 -1.38 -17.18
C GLY A 836 -13.85 -0.33 -17.20
N ALA A 837 -14.39 -0.04 -18.38
CA ALA A 837 -15.41 0.98 -18.61
C ALA A 837 -16.59 0.86 -17.62
N CYS A 838 -17.13 -0.35 -17.43
CA CYS A 838 -18.22 -0.59 -16.47
C CYS A 838 -17.78 -0.29 -15.02
N ALA A 839 -16.57 -0.69 -14.62
CA ALA A 839 -16.06 -0.46 -13.25
C ALA A 839 -15.80 1.03 -12.96
N ARG A 840 -15.29 1.77 -13.95
CA ARG A 840 -15.09 3.24 -13.86
C ARG A 840 -16.42 3.98 -13.82
N TYR A 841 -17.36 3.63 -14.70
CA TYR A 841 -18.70 4.21 -14.70
C TYR A 841 -19.42 4.01 -13.36
N LEU A 842 -19.48 2.77 -12.83
CA LEU A 842 -20.09 2.50 -11.53
C LEU A 842 -19.41 3.27 -10.38
N ARG A 843 -18.09 3.46 -10.44
CA ARG A 843 -17.35 4.26 -9.46
C ARG A 843 -17.69 5.75 -9.56
N SER A 844 -17.86 6.29 -10.76
CA SER A 844 -18.30 7.68 -11.00
C SER A 844 -19.74 7.90 -10.53
N LYS A 845 -20.68 7.04 -10.97
CA LYS A 845 -22.12 7.13 -10.64
C LYS A 845 -22.43 7.02 -9.14
N ARG A 846 -21.53 6.42 -8.34
CA ARG A 846 -21.58 6.45 -6.86
C ARG A 846 -21.24 7.83 -6.27
N LYS A 847 -20.26 8.53 -6.86
CA LYS A 847 -19.73 9.80 -6.35
C LYS A 847 -20.51 11.02 -6.85
N ASP A 848 -20.97 10.96 -8.08
CA ASP A 848 -21.61 12.08 -8.79
C ASP A 848 -22.91 11.61 -9.45
N ARG A 849 -24.04 12.19 -9.02
CA ARG A 849 -25.38 11.88 -9.51
C ARG A 849 -25.61 12.34 -10.96
N ASP A 850 -24.87 13.36 -11.40
CA ASP A 850 -24.95 13.92 -12.76
C ASP A 850 -24.10 13.12 -13.76
N THR A 851 -23.41 12.05 -13.31
CA THR A 851 -22.77 11.10 -14.23
C THR A 851 -23.81 10.63 -15.25
N PRO A 852 -23.55 10.67 -16.58
CA PRO A 852 -24.49 10.18 -17.60
C PRO A 852 -24.91 8.74 -17.31
N ASP A 853 -26.10 8.31 -17.71
CA ASP A 853 -26.35 6.87 -17.78
C ASP A 853 -25.48 6.26 -18.90
N ALA A 854 -24.95 5.05 -18.71
CA ALA A 854 -24.07 4.45 -19.71
C ALA A 854 -24.28 2.94 -19.85
N LEU A 855 -24.23 2.47 -21.11
CA LEU A 855 -24.17 1.06 -21.47
C LEU A 855 -22.93 0.83 -22.34
N PHE A 856 -22.19 -0.25 -22.04
CA PHE A 856 -20.96 -0.61 -22.73
C PHE A 856 -21.04 -2.07 -23.19
N VAL A 857 -20.63 -2.35 -24.43
CA VAL A 857 -20.70 -3.69 -25.04
C VAL A 857 -19.40 -4.05 -25.76
N THR A 858 -19.12 -5.34 -25.86
CA THR A 858 -17.95 -5.82 -26.63
C THR A 858 -18.34 -6.07 -28.09
N GLY A 859 -17.74 -5.33 -29.03
CA GLY A 859 -18.09 -5.42 -30.46
C GLY A 859 -17.08 -4.77 -31.39
N ASN A 860 -17.12 -5.17 -32.66
CA ASN A 860 -16.27 -4.63 -33.73
C ASN A 860 -17.07 -3.64 -34.60
N SER A 861 -16.78 -2.35 -34.45
CA SER A 861 -17.42 -1.25 -35.18
C SER A 861 -17.15 -1.24 -36.70
N SER A 862 -16.22 -2.08 -37.20
CA SER A 862 -16.01 -2.33 -38.64
C SER A 862 -17.11 -3.18 -39.28
N LEU A 863 -18.01 -3.75 -38.49
CA LEU A 863 -19.16 -4.55 -38.93
C LEU A 863 -20.46 -3.86 -38.54
N ASN A 864 -21.53 -4.09 -39.29
CA ASN A 864 -22.78 -3.37 -39.04
C ASN A 864 -23.40 -3.62 -37.64
N ILE A 865 -23.67 -2.53 -36.92
CA ILE A 865 -24.15 -2.49 -35.54
C ILE A 865 -25.67 -2.69 -35.48
N ARG A 866 -26.45 -2.02 -36.34
CA ARG A 866 -27.93 -2.15 -36.32
C ARG A 866 -28.44 -3.54 -36.68
N SER A 867 -27.69 -4.32 -37.47
CA SER A 867 -28.00 -5.73 -37.78
C SER A 867 -27.42 -6.73 -36.78
N GLY A 868 -26.74 -6.26 -35.73
CA GLY A 868 -26.13 -7.10 -34.71
C GLY A 868 -24.86 -7.86 -35.15
N LYS A 869 -24.35 -7.64 -36.37
CA LYS A 869 -23.12 -8.29 -36.89
C LYS A 869 -21.86 -7.86 -36.15
N ALA A 870 -21.85 -6.68 -35.55
CA ALA A 870 -20.75 -6.17 -34.74
C ALA A 870 -20.46 -6.98 -33.47
N PHE A 871 -21.43 -7.75 -32.95
CA PHE A 871 -21.36 -8.30 -31.59
C PHE A 871 -21.18 -9.83 -31.59
N GLY A 872 -20.18 -10.29 -30.83
CA GLY A 872 -19.85 -11.72 -30.72
C GLY A 872 -20.74 -12.50 -29.74
N THR A 873 -21.43 -11.84 -28.81
CA THR A 873 -22.32 -12.50 -27.82
C THR A 873 -23.78 -12.11 -28.02
N GLU A 874 -24.70 -13.04 -27.76
CA GLU A 874 -26.14 -12.74 -27.82
C GLU A 874 -26.54 -11.63 -26.85
N LYS A 875 -25.90 -11.56 -25.67
CA LYS A 875 -26.21 -10.52 -24.68
C LYS A 875 -25.83 -9.11 -25.16
N ASP A 876 -24.67 -8.95 -25.81
CA ASP A 876 -24.27 -7.66 -26.40
C ASP A 876 -25.25 -7.25 -27.54
N LYS A 877 -25.77 -8.23 -28.32
CA LYS A 877 -26.81 -8.00 -29.33
C LYS A 877 -28.14 -7.60 -28.68
N GLU A 878 -28.60 -8.30 -27.65
CA GLU A 878 -29.86 -8.00 -26.93
C GLU A 878 -29.85 -6.58 -26.34
N ILE A 879 -28.75 -6.20 -25.68
CA ILE A 879 -28.55 -4.83 -25.14
C ILE A 879 -28.67 -3.80 -26.26
N THR A 880 -27.98 -4.03 -27.39
CA THR A 880 -27.96 -3.09 -28.51
C THR A 880 -29.31 -3.01 -29.23
N ASN A 881 -29.97 -4.14 -29.45
CA ASN A 881 -31.29 -4.23 -30.05
C ASN A 881 -32.33 -3.49 -29.20
N ALA A 882 -32.33 -3.73 -27.88
CA ALA A 882 -33.21 -3.04 -26.94
C ALA A 882 -33.02 -1.52 -27.00
N LEU A 883 -31.77 -1.03 -27.05
CA LEU A 883 -31.46 0.39 -27.16
C LEU A 883 -31.99 1.04 -28.45
N PHE A 884 -31.96 0.32 -29.58
CA PHE A 884 -32.60 0.74 -30.83
C PHE A 884 -34.12 0.48 -30.91
N GLY A 885 -34.72 -0.12 -29.88
CA GLY A 885 -36.16 -0.38 -29.77
C GLY A 885 -36.62 -1.68 -30.44
N VAL A 886 -35.72 -2.64 -30.65
CA VAL A 886 -35.95 -3.94 -31.29
C VAL A 886 -35.96 -5.06 -30.24
N GLY A 887 -36.96 -5.95 -30.31
CA GLY A 887 -37.12 -7.10 -29.42
C GLY A 887 -38.27 -6.93 -28.40
N PRO A 888 -38.39 -7.84 -27.42
CA PRO A 888 -39.36 -7.69 -26.33
C PRO A 888 -38.81 -6.75 -25.24
N LYS A 889 -39.62 -5.77 -24.80
CA LYS A 889 -39.30 -4.90 -23.66
C LYS A 889 -39.62 -5.61 -22.33
N ASP A 890 -38.80 -6.60 -21.96
CA ASP A 890 -38.90 -7.33 -20.67
C ASP A 890 -37.72 -7.00 -19.74
N GLU A 891 -38.03 -6.47 -18.57
CA GLU A 891 -37.07 -6.13 -17.51
C GLU A 891 -36.32 -7.35 -16.97
N ARG A 892 -36.95 -8.53 -16.93
CA ARG A 892 -36.32 -9.77 -16.41
C ARG A 892 -35.28 -10.34 -17.36
N ALA A 893 -35.48 -10.17 -18.66
CA ALA A 893 -34.55 -10.61 -19.70
C ALA A 893 -33.40 -9.61 -19.89
N LEU A 894 -33.75 -8.32 -20.03
CA LEU A 894 -32.78 -7.27 -20.36
C LEU A 894 -31.99 -6.75 -19.15
N GLY A 895 -32.55 -6.83 -17.94
CA GLY A 895 -32.05 -6.12 -16.77
C GLY A 895 -32.56 -4.67 -16.70
N HIS A 896 -32.72 -4.14 -15.49
CA HIS A 896 -33.35 -2.83 -15.26
C HIS A 896 -32.60 -1.67 -15.95
N GLY A 897 -31.26 -1.70 -15.97
CA GLY A 897 -30.44 -0.68 -16.62
C GLY A 897 -30.68 -0.61 -18.12
N VAL A 898 -30.78 -1.76 -18.79
CA VAL A 898 -31.09 -1.83 -20.24
C VAL A 898 -32.55 -1.49 -20.50
N TYR A 899 -33.47 -2.01 -19.68
CA TYR A 899 -34.91 -1.75 -19.78
C TYR A 899 -35.25 -0.25 -19.70
N LYS A 900 -34.54 0.50 -18.82
CA LYS A 900 -34.66 1.96 -18.68
C LYS A 900 -34.37 2.71 -20.00
N HIS A 901 -33.41 2.23 -20.79
CA HIS A 901 -32.97 2.84 -22.05
C HIS A 901 -33.52 2.14 -23.31
N TYR A 902 -34.56 1.30 -23.17
CA TYR A 902 -35.21 0.65 -24.30
C TYR A 902 -35.78 1.70 -25.27
N GLY A 903 -35.32 1.68 -26.52
CA GLY A 903 -35.72 2.59 -27.59
C GLY A 903 -35.10 3.99 -27.52
N THR A 904 -34.23 4.30 -26.55
CA THR A 904 -33.62 5.63 -26.39
C THR A 904 -32.85 6.08 -27.63
N ALA A 905 -32.25 5.16 -28.40
CA ALA A 905 -31.53 5.47 -29.63
C ALA A 905 -32.30 5.11 -30.92
N GLN A 906 -33.62 4.86 -30.86
CA GLN A 906 -34.42 4.42 -32.02
C GLN A 906 -34.22 5.34 -33.25
N THR A 907 -34.28 6.66 -33.03
CA THR A 907 -34.08 7.71 -34.04
C THR A 907 -32.61 8.07 -34.32
N GLY A 908 -31.68 7.44 -33.59
CA GLY A 908 -30.24 7.69 -33.64
C GLY A 908 -29.74 8.64 -32.54
N PHE A 909 -28.42 8.66 -32.37
CA PHE A 909 -27.70 9.48 -31.40
C PHE A 909 -27.55 10.93 -31.87
N HIS A 910 -27.44 11.85 -30.91
CA HIS A 910 -27.15 13.27 -31.17
C HIS A 910 -25.70 13.45 -31.59
N ILE A 911 -24.80 12.67 -30.97
CA ILE A 911 -23.36 12.72 -31.20
C ILE A 911 -22.86 11.30 -31.44
N SER A 912 -22.02 11.14 -32.46
CA SER A 912 -21.30 9.93 -32.81
C SER A 912 -19.80 10.23 -32.75
N SER A 913 -19.06 9.54 -31.89
CA SER A 913 -17.67 9.83 -31.54
C SER A 913 -16.72 8.70 -31.94
N VAL A 914 -15.55 9.07 -32.48
CA VAL A 914 -14.42 8.16 -32.72
C VAL A 914 -13.10 8.89 -32.48
N GLN A 915 -12.54 8.75 -31.28
CA GLN A 915 -11.32 9.44 -30.88
C GLN A 915 -10.08 8.56 -31.05
N PHE A 916 -9.09 9.00 -31.83
CA PHE A 916 -7.84 8.27 -32.12
C PHE A 916 -8.04 6.82 -32.58
N ALA A 917 -9.11 6.57 -33.35
CA ALA A 917 -9.42 5.23 -33.88
C ALA A 917 -9.95 5.24 -35.33
N PHE A 918 -10.21 6.40 -35.93
CA PHE A 918 -10.82 6.48 -37.27
C PHE A 918 -9.91 5.88 -38.36
N HIS A 919 -8.59 5.98 -38.19
CA HIS A 919 -7.59 5.37 -39.07
C HIS A 919 -7.72 3.84 -39.21
N TYR A 920 -8.24 3.11 -38.20
CA TYR A 920 -8.33 1.64 -38.28
C TYR A 920 -9.36 1.18 -39.32
N PHE A 921 -10.33 2.03 -39.68
CA PHE A 921 -11.34 1.71 -40.68
C PHE A 921 -10.85 1.93 -42.14
N PHE A 922 -9.66 2.53 -42.34
CA PHE A 922 -9.06 2.77 -43.66
C PHE A 922 -8.23 1.59 -44.20
N GLU A 923 -8.32 0.42 -43.54
CA GLU A 923 -7.71 -0.85 -44.00
C GLU A 923 -8.17 -1.24 -45.42
N SER A 924 -9.48 -1.17 -45.67
CA SER A 924 -10.06 -1.56 -46.95
C SER A 924 -11.32 -0.74 -47.24
N LYS A 925 -11.68 -0.61 -48.53
CA LYS A 925 -12.92 0.07 -48.95
C LYS A 925 -14.15 -0.55 -48.25
N LYS A 926 -14.17 -1.88 -48.10
CA LYS A 926 -15.23 -2.62 -47.40
C LYS A 926 -15.32 -2.24 -45.92
N THR A 927 -14.19 -2.21 -45.21
CA THR A 927 -14.09 -1.81 -43.79
C THR A 927 -14.61 -0.38 -43.61
N LEU A 928 -14.15 0.54 -44.46
CA LEU A 928 -14.57 1.95 -44.42
C LEU A 928 -16.06 2.10 -44.68
N HIS A 929 -16.60 1.48 -45.73
CA HIS A 929 -18.01 1.61 -46.11
C HIS A 929 -18.99 0.98 -45.10
N GLU A 930 -18.62 -0.11 -44.42
CA GLU A 930 -19.41 -0.67 -43.32
C GLU A 930 -19.35 0.22 -42.05
N PHE A 931 -18.20 0.83 -41.76
CA PHE A 931 -18.10 1.81 -40.67
C PHE A 931 -18.91 3.09 -40.97
N LEU A 932 -18.80 3.66 -42.17
CA LEU A 932 -19.59 4.84 -42.57
C LEU A 932 -21.09 4.53 -42.61
N ARG A 933 -21.47 3.29 -42.95
CA ARG A 933 -22.83 2.79 -42.80
C ARG A 933 -23.29 2.83 -41.34
N ASN A 934 -22.46 2.40 -40.38
CA ASN A 934 -22.76 2.54 -38.95
C ASN A 934 -22.95 4.01 -38.55
N VAL A 935 -22.03 4.90 -38.96
CA VAL A 935 -22.14 6.34 -38.70
C VAL A 935 -23.46 6.91 -39.22
N ALA A 936 -23.85 6.56 -40.46
CA ALA A 936 -25.10 7.00 -41.06
C ALA A 936 -26.37 6.38 -40.44
N GLU A 937 -26.33 5.12 -40.01
CA GLU A 937 -27.49 4.44 -39.41
C GLU A 937 -27.68 4.79 -37.94
N CYS A 938 -26.60 5.05 -37.20
CA CYS A 938 -26.64 5.35 -35.77
C CYS A 938 -26.77 6.86 -35.48
N THR A 939 -26.32 7.78 -36.34
CA THR A 939 -26.50 9.24 -36.11
C THR A 939 -27.88 9.73 -36.55
N ARG A 940 -28.55 10.55 -35.73
CA ARG A 940 -29.84 11.19 -36.09
C ARG A 940 -29.67 12.37 -37.06
N ILE A 941 -30.75 12.81 -37.72
CA ILE A 941 -30.73 14.07 -38.50
C ILE A 941 -30.44 15.26 -37.57
N ASN A 942 -29.58 16.18 -38.01
CA ASN A 942 -28.97 17.26 -37.23
C ASN A 942 -28.03 16.81 -36.11
N GLY A 943 -27.70 15.51 -36.02
CA GLY A 943 -26.64 15.01 -35.15
C GLY A 943 -25.25 15.22 -35.76
N TYR A 944 -24.22 15.14 -34.91
CA TYR A 944 -22.82 15.33 -35.27
C TYR A 944 -22.04 14.02 -35.26
N PHE A 945 -21.13 13.87 -36.21
CA PHE A 945 -20.06 12.88 -36.20
C PHE A 945 -18.73 13.60 -35.94
N ILE A 946 -18.03 13.22 -34.87
CA ILE A 946 -16.80 13.85 -34.40
C ILE A 946 -15.68 12.83 -34.25
N GLY A 947 -14.45 13.27 -34.47
CA GLY A 947 -13.28 12.42 -34.22
C GLY A 947 -11.95 13.13 -34.34
N THR A 948 -10.91 12.36 -34.06
CA THR A 948 -9.50 12.76 -34.06
C THR A 948 -8.63 11.63 -34.63
N CYS A 949 -7.68 11.96 -35.51
CA CYS A 949 -6.68 11.03 -36.04
C CYS A 949 -5.56 11.79 -36.76
N TYR A 950 -4.53 11.09 -37.24
CA TYR A 950 -3.51 11.68 -38.11
C TYR A 950 -4.09 12.18 -39.43
N ASP A 951 -3.56 13.30 -39.90
CA ASP A 951 -3.81 13.80 -41.25
C ASP A 951 -2.97 13.01 -42.27
N GLY A 952 -3.62 12.20 -43.10
CA GLY A 952 -2.94 11.29 -44.01
C GLY A 952 -2.05 11.98 -45.03
N LYS A 953 -2.42 13.17 -45.52
CA LYS A 953 -1.58 13.97 -46.43
C LYS A 953 -0.31 14.48 -45.74
N THR A 954 -0.43 14.97 -44.52
CA THR A 954 0.71 15.42 -43.70
C THR A 954 1.69 14.27 -43.45
N VAL A 955 1.20 13.10 -43.04
CA VAL A 955 2.02 11.92 -42.81
C VAL A 955 2.61 11.35 -44.11
N PHE A 956 1.84 11.31 -45.20
CA PHE A 956 2.33 10.87 -46.51
C PHE A 956 3.50 11.75 -47.00
N ASN A 957 3.36 13.07 -46.88
CA ASN A 957 4.41 14.02 -47.25
C ASN A 957 5.66 13.87 -46.39
N LEU A 958 5.49 13.61 -45.08
CA LEU A 958 6.58 13.33 -44.16
C LEU A 958 7.35 12.05 -44.53
N LEU A 959 6.65 11.03 -45.05
CA LEU A 959 7.19 9.74 -45.48
C LEU A 959 7.51 9.64 -46.99
N LYS A 960 7.43 10.74 -47.76
CA LYS A 960 7.55 10.66 -49.23
C LYS A 960 8.93 10.15 -49.66
N ASP A 961 9.97 10.64 -49.00
CA ASP A 961 11.39 10.38 -49.33
C ASP A 961 11.92 9.10 -48.65
N LYS A 962 11.03 8.34 -47.99
CA LYS A 962 11.32 7.05 -47.35
C LYS A 962 10.97 5.88 -48.25
N GLN A 963 11.80 4.85 -48.25
CA GLN A 963 11.44 3.55 -48.83
C GLN A 963 10.46 2.80 -47.90
N LYS A 964 9.87 1.73 -48.41
CA LYS A 964 9.10 0.79 -47.58
C LYS A 964 10.00 0.15 -46.52
N ASP A 965 9.43 -0.11 -45.35
CA ASP A 965 10.07 -0.57 -44.13
C ASP A 965 11.09 0.41 -43.50
N GLU A 966 11.31 1.59 -44.11
CA GLU A 966 12.03 2.69 -43.45
C GLU A 966 11.12 3.46 -42.49
N SER A 967 11.74 4.06 -41.47
CA SER A 967 11.04 4.81 -40.44
C SER A 967 11.59 6.22 -40.23
N ILE A 968 10.79 7.01 -39.49
CA ILE A 968 11.18 8.28 -38.89
C ILE A 968 11.05 8.11 -37.38
N ILE A 969 12.16 8.32 -36.68
CA ILE A 969 12.29 8.15 -35.23
C ILE A 969 12.43 9.54 -34.61
N ILE A 970 11.61 9.83 -33.59
CA ILE A 970 11.74 11.02 -32.76
C ILE A 970 12.25 10.57 -31.38
N MET A 971 13.38 11.15 -30.98
CA MET A 971 14.05 10.89 -29.71
C MET A 971 13.90 12.11 -28.81
N SER A 972 13.65 11.91 -27.52
CA SER A 972 13.74 12.96 -26.49
C SER A 972 14.59 12.45 -25.33
N GLU A 973 15.51 13.29 -24.84
CA GLU A 973 16.44 12.95 -23.74
C GLU A 973 17.22 11.63 -23.95
N GLY A 974 17.48 11.25 -25.21
CA GLY A 974 18.15 9.99 -25.57
C GLY A 974 17.25 8.76 -25.59
N ARG A 975 15.95 8.88 -25.28
CA ARG A 975 14.94 7.81 -25.37
C ARG A 975 14.08 7.96 -26.62
N LYS A 976 13.61 6.84 -27.18
CA LYS A 976 12.71 6.82 -28.34
C LYS A 976 11.27 7.10 -27.90
N ILE A 977 10.73 8.25 -28.28
CA ILE A 977 9.38 8.66 -27.86
C ILE A 977 8.30 8.33 -28.88
N PHE A 978 8.68 8.34 -30.16
CA PHE A 978 7.79 8.08 -31.28
C PHE A 978 8.57 7.50 -32.45
N GLU A 979 7.95 6.59 -33.18
CA GLU A 979 8.45 6.13 -34.47
C GLU A 979 7.28 5.82 -35.41
N ILE A 980 7.44 6.20 -36.68
CA ILE A 980 6.49 5.86 -37.73
C ILE A 980 7.22 5.18 -38.88
N VAL A 981 6.74 3.98 -39.25
CA VAL A 981 7.30 3.13 -40.31
C VAL A 981 6.37 3.12 -41.52
N LYS A 982 6.92 3.32 -42.72
CA LYS A 982 6.17 3.28 -43.99
C LYS A 982 6.01 1.83 -44.46
N LEU A 983 4.79 1.34 -44.62
CA LEU A 983 4.52 -0.04 -45.08
C LEU A 983 3.90 -0.12 -46.49
N TYR A 984 3.87 1.00 -47.21
CA TYR A 984 3.28 1.12 -48.55
C TYR A 984 4.33 1.55 -49.59
N ASP A 985 4.17 1.07 -50.83
CA ASP A 985 5.10 1.29 -51.96
C ASP A 985 4.68 2.45 -52.88
N GLN A 986 3.43 2.92 -52.74
CA GLN A 986 2.79 3.90 -53.60
C GLN A 986 3.46 5.29 -53.49
N THR A 987 3.73 5.91 -54.65
CA THR A 987 4.39 7.23 -54.76
C THR A 987 3.42 8.41 -54.85
N GLY A 988 2.12 8.15 -54.93
CA GLY A 988 1.06 9.16 -54.93
C GLY A 988 -0.02 8.84 -53.88
N PHE A 989 -0.78 9.87 -53.50
CA PHE A 989 -1.89 9.78 -52.54
C PHE A 989 -3.07 10.61 -53.06
N PRO A 990 -3.92 10.03 -53.94
CA PRO A 990 -4.97 10.76 -54.65
C PRO A 990 -6.21 11.04 -53.77
N ASP A 991 -7.06 11.98 -54.19
CA ASP A 991 -8.22 12.46 -53.43
C ASP A 991 -9.51 11.65 -53.73
N ASP A 992 -9.34 10.34 -53.87
CA ASP A 992 -10.36 9.35 -54.23
C ASP A 992 -10.18 8.03 -53.47
N ASP A 993 -10.90 6.99 -53.88
CA ASP A 993 -10.93 5.68 -53.22
C ASP A 993 -9.61 4.88 -53.37
N LEU A 994 -8.67 5.32 -54.20
CA LEU A 994 -7.31 4.78 -54.29
C LEU A 994 -6.38 5.29 -53.17
N SER A 995 -6.90 6.09 -52.22
CA SER A 995 -6.21 6.48 -50.97
C SER A 995 -6.41 5.52 -49.79
N VAL A 996 -7.32 4.54 -49.93
CA VAL A 996 -7.62 3.56 -48.88
C VAL A 996 -6.59 2.42 -48.91
N GLY A 997 -6.21 1.88 -47.75
CA GLY A 997 -5.28 0.75 -47.65
C GLY A 997 -3.79 1.12 -47.66
N TYR A 998 -3.43 2.26 -47.06
CA TYR A 998 -2.02 2.72 -46.92
C TYR A 998 -1.54 2.49 -45.48
N PRO A 999 -1.00 1.30 -45.15
CA PRO A 999 -0.59 0.97 -43.79
C PRO A 999 0.67 1.72 -43.34
N ILE A 1000 0.69 2.06 -42.05
CA ILE A 1000 1.84 2.57 -41.31
C ILE A 1000 1.93 1.84 -39.97
N ASN A 1001 3.14 1.60 -39.46
CA ASN A 1001 3.31 1.16 -38.07
C ASN A 1001 3.72 2.34 -37.21
N VAL A 1002 2.94 2.63 -36.17
CA VAL A 1002 3.16 3.73 -35.25
C VAL A 1002 3.53 3.19 -33.88
N TYR A 1003 4.68 3.60 -33.36
CA TYR A 1003 5.10 3.39 -31.98
C TYR A 1003 4.99 4.70 -31.20
N GLN A 1004 4.42 4.64 -30.01
CA GLN A 1004 4.45 5.72 -29.01
C GLN A 1004 4.97 5.17 -27.68
N GLU A 1005 5.82 5.94 -27.00
CA GLU A 1005 6.33 5.68 -25.63
C GLU A 1005 5.24 5.28 -24.65
N SER A 1006 4.07 5.92 -24.75
CA SER A 1006 2.91 5.74 -23.89
C SER A 1006 2.26 4.35 -23.99
N ILE A 1007 2.38 3.70 -25.16
CA ILE A 1007 1.79 2.39 -25.50
C ILE A 1007 2.87 1.29 -25.56
N ASN A 1008 4.14 1.68 -25.75
CA ASN A 1008 5.32 0.81 -25.82
C ASN A 1008 5.20 -0.41 -26.76
N GLN A 1009 4.44 -0.27 -27.84
CA GLN A 1009 4.27 -1.27 -28.91
C GLN A 1009 4.01 -0.55 -30.24
N TYR A 1010 4.25 -1.23 -31.36
CA TYR A 1010 3.81 -0.74 -32.66
C TYR A 1010 2.33 -1.11 -32.86
N LEU A 1011 1.53 -0.14 -33.27
CA LEU A 1011 0.17 -0.32 -33.75
C LEU A 1011 0.14 -0.09 -35.26
N GLN A 1012 -0.56 -0.96 -36.00
CA GLN A 1012 -0.77 -0.78 -37.42
C GLN A 1012 -1.97 0.15 -37.65
N GLU A 1013 -1.70 1.33 -38.18
CA GLU A 1013 -2.70 2.34 -38.55
C GLU A 1013 -2.73 2.50 -40.08
N TYR A 1014 -3.69 3.28 -40.61
CA TYR A 1014 -3.80 3.56 -42.05
C TYR A 1014 -3.96 5.06 -42.30
N LEU A 1015 -3.42 5.56 -43.41
CA LEU A 1015 -3.51 6.98 -43.77
C LEU A 1015 -4.94 7.40 -44.12
N VAL A 1016 -5.37 8.56 -43.62
CA VAL A 1016 -6.71 9.13 -43.83
C VAL A 1016 -6.62 10.34 -44.75
N ASN A 1017 -7.09 10.22 -46.01
CA ASN A 1017 -7.19 11.36 -46.91
C ASN A 1017 -8.48 12.16 -46.65
N PHE A 1018 -8.36 13.30 -45.96
CA PHE A 1018 -9.52 14.11 -45.57
C PHE A 1018 -10.32 14.71 -46.73
N ASP A 1019 -9.73 14.96 -47.90
CA ASP A 1019 -10.46 15.43 -49.07
C ASP A 1019 -11.38 14.33 -49.63
N TYR A 1020 -10.91 13.07 -49.59
CA TYR A 1020 -11.77 11.92 -49.86
C TYR A 1020 -12.83 11.71 -48.76
N VAL A 1021 -12.48 11.91 -47.47
CA VAL A 1021 -13.45 11.85 -46.35
C VAL A 1021 -14.59 12.84 -46.54
N VAL A 1022 -14.32 14.10 -46.90
CA VAL A 1022 -15.38 15.09 -47.12
C VAL A 1022 -16.33 14.62 -48.23
N ARG A 1023 -15.80 14.14 -49.36
CA ARG A 1023 -16.61 13.63 -50.48
C ARG A 1023 -17.48 12.43 -50.10
N ILE A 1024 -16.90 11.39 -49.49
CA ILE A 1024 -17.65 10.18 -49.14
C ILE A 1024 -18.67 10.44 -48.02
N MET A 1025 -18.41 11.37 -47.09
CA MET A 1025 -19.38 11.74 -46.06
C MET A 1025 -20.66 12.37 -46.64
N GLU A 1026 -20.57 13.10 -47.76
CA GLU A 1026 -21.73 13.65 -48.48
C GLU A 1026 -22.65 12.57 -49.07
N ASP A 1027 -22.07 11.48 -49.58
CA ASP A 1027 -22.82 10.31 -50.07
C ASP A 1027 -23.61 9.63 -48.95
N TYR A 1028 -23.05 9.59 -47.73
CA TYR A 1028 -23.71 9.08 -46.53
C TYR A 1028 -24.63 10.10 -45.82
N GLY A 1029 -24.77 11.32 -46.37
CA GLY A 1029 -25.75 12.32 -45.93
C GLY A 1029 -25.25 13.33 -44.90
N PHE A 1030 -23.94 13.47 -44.76
CA PHE A 1030 -23.28 14.42 -43.86
C PHE A 1030 -22.59 15.53 -44.65
N VAL A 1031 -22.39 16.69 -44.01
CA VAL A 1031 -21.57 17.80 -44.54
C VAL A 1031 -20.64 18.33 -43.45
N PRO A 1032 -19.48 18.92 -43.78
CA PRO A 1032 -18.70 19.68 -42.82
C PRO A 1032 -19.54 20.78 -42.16
N VAL A 1033 -19.33 21.03 -40.87
CA VAL A 1033 -20.05 22.10 -40.15
C VAL A 1033 -19.65 23.47 -40.70
N PHE A 1034 -20.61 24.39 -40.83
CA PHE A 1034 -20.29 25.75 -41.29
C PHE A 1034 -19.45 26.50 -40.25
N LYS A 1035 -18.45 27.27 -40.71
CA LYS A 1035 -17.53 28.01 -39.84
C LYS A 1035 -18.21 28.91 -38.79
N SER A 1036 -19.35 29.51 -39.12
CA SER A 1036 -20.16 30.32 -38.20
C SER A 1036 -20.84 29.51 -37.09
N GLU A 1037 -21.03 28.20 -37.29
CA GLU A 1037 -21.50 27.25 -36.29
C GLU A 1037 -20.31 26.72 -35.46
N CYS A 1038 -19.17 26.41 -36.08
CA CYS A 1038 -17.93 26.05 -35.37
C CYS A 1038 -17.48 27.11 -34.35
N ILE A 1039 -17.52 28.40 -34.73
CA ILE A 1039 -17.15 29.51 -33.84
C ILE A 1039 -18.07 29.57 -32.60
N LYS A 1040 -19.37 29.23 -32.73
CA LYS A 1040 -20.29 29.13 -31.60
C LYS A 1040 -20.00 27.93 -30.69
N MET A 1041 -19.49 26.84 -31.28
CA MET A 1041 -18.99 25.66 -30.57
C MET A 1041 -17.61 25.89 -29.92
N GLY A 1042 -17.01 27.07 -30.07
CA GLY A 1042 -15.68 27.39 -29.54
C GLY A 1042 -14.52 26.79 -30.33
N LEU A 1043 -14.73 26.44 -31.60
CA LEU A 1043 -13.76 25.80 -32.49
C LEU A 1043 -13.49 26.66 -33.74
N PRO A 1044 -12.25 26.69 -34.27
CA PRO A 1044 -11.89 27.60 -35.36
C PRO A 1044 -12.47 27.20 -36.73
N ASP A 1045 -12.67 25.90 -36.96
CA ASP A 1045 -13.26 25.36 -38.19
C ASP A 1045 -13.89 23.97 -37.94
N SER A 1046 -14.42 23.34 -38.99
CA SER A 1046 -15.02 22.01 -38.94
C SER A 1046 -13.99 20.88 -39.05
N ALA A 1047 -12.84 21.11 -39.68
CA ALA A 1047 -11.77 20.13 -39.80
C ALA A 1047 -10.40 20.82 -39.73
N GLY A 1048 -9.85 20.99 -38.53
CA GLY A 1048 -8.63 21.78 -38.29
C GLY A 1048 -7.45 20.98 -37.73
N MET A 1049 -6.24 21.51 -37.90
CA MET A 1049 -5.02 20.88 -37.40
C MET A 1049 -4.83 21.15 -35.91
N PHE A 1050 -4.18 20.23 -35.19
CA PHE A 1050 -3.90 20.38 -33.76
C PHE A 1050 -2.98 21.58 -33.46
N SER A 1051 -2.15 22.02 -34.40
CA SER A 1051 -1.35 23.25 -34.32
C SER A 1051 -2.22 24.51 -34.17
N GLU A 1052 -3.38 24.57 -34.83
CA GLU A 1052 -4.32 25.69 -34.74
C GLU A 1052 -5.02 25.72 -33.38
N LEU A 1053 -5.42 24.53 -32.87
CA LEU A 1053 -5.97 24.39 -31.53
C LEU A 1053 -4.95 24.76 -30.45
N TYR A 1054 -3.69 24.41 -30.63
CA TYR A 1054 -2.61 24.77 -29.70
C TYR A 1054 -2.39 26.29 -29.65
N ALA A 1055 -2.38 26.96 -30.81
CA ALA A 1055 -2.29 28.43 -30.87
C ALA A 1055 -3.50 29.11 -30.19
N ASN A 1056 -4.71 28.54 -30.32
CA ASN A 1056 -5.89 29.02 -29.60
C ASN A 1056 -5.75 28.82 -28.08
N MET A 1057 -5.26 27.65 -27.63
CA MET A 1057 -5.01 27.38 -26.21
C MET A 1057 -4.04 28.38 -25.60
N GLU A 1058 -2.90 28.66 -26.24
CA GLU A 1058 -1.96 29.68 -25.76
C GLU A 1058 -2.61 31.06 -25.62
N ASN A 1059 -3.50 31.43 -26.53
CA ASN A 1059 -4.23 32.70 -26.49
C ASN A 1059 -5.30 32.73 -25.40
N GLU A 1060 -5.93 31.60 -25.06
CA GLU A 1060 -6.82 31.47 -23.91
C GLU A 1060 -6.05 31.63 -22.59
N ILE A 1061 -4.89 30.96 -22.44
CA ILE A 1061 -4.02 31.07 -21.26
C ILE A 1061 -3.52 32.52 -21.08
N LYS A 1062 -3.08 33.19 -22.16
CA LYS A 1062 -2.65 34.60 -22.12
C LYS A 1062 -3.76 35.57 -21.69
N ARG A 1063 -5.03 35.20 -21.85
CA ARG A 1063 -6.20 36.00 -21.41
C ARG A 1063 -6.68 35.64 -20.00
N SER A 1064 -6.50 34.40 -19.59
CA SER A 1064 -6.88 33.90 -18.27
C SER A 1064 -5.82 32.91 -17.77
N GLN A 1065 -4.97 33.36 -16.85
CA GLN A 1065 -3.93 32.52 -16.26
C GLN A 1065 -4.53 31.30 -15.53
N ARG A 1066 -5.77 31.40 -15.03
CA ARG A 1066 -6.53 30.29 -14.45
C ARG A 1066 -6.83 29.17 -15.44
N ALA A 1067 -7.05 29.49 -16.73
CA ALA A 1067 -7.28 28.48 -17.76
C ALA A 1067 -6.06 27.57 -17.99
N GLY A 1068 -4.85 28.06 -17.72
CA GLY A 1068 -3.63 27.24 -17.77
C GLY A 1068 -3.61 26.09 -16.76
N LEU A 1069 -4.26 26.26 -15.59
CA LEU A 1069 -4.36 25.21 -14.57
C LEU A 1069 -5.22 24.04 -15.05
N ASP A 1070 -6.31 24.32 -15.77
CA ASP A 1070 -7.24 23.31 -16.28
C ASP A 1070 -6.66 22.50 -17.47
N TYR A 1071 -5.52 22.93 -18.03
CA TYR A 1071 -4.83 22.26 -19.15
C TYR A 1071 -3.52 21.57 -18.73
N GLY A 1072 -3.21 21.49 -17.44
CA GLY A 1072 -2.06 20.74 -16.92
C GLY A 1072 -0.72 21.21 -17.53
N LYS A 1073 0.09 20.28 -18.04
CA LYS A 1073 1.36 20.58 -18.70
C LYS A 1073 1.23 20.90 -20.20
N ALA A 1074 0.02 21.03 -20.75
CA ALA A 1074 -0.19 21.23 -22.19
C ALA A 1074 0.58 22.43 -22.77
N GLN A 1075 0.67 23.56 -22.06
CA GLN A 1075 1.43 24.73 -22.54
C GLN A 1075 2.95 24.45 -22.67
N ASN A 1076 3.45 23.47 -21.91
CA ASN A 1076 4.87 23.16 -21.77
C ASN A 1076 5.33 22.07 -22.77
N MET A 1077 4.51 21.74 -23.77
CA MET A 1077 4.87 20.79 -24.83
C MET A 1077 6.23 21.15 -25.48
N THR A 1078 7.13 20.19 -25.46
CA THR A 1078 8.45 20.21 -26.13
C THR A 1078 8.32 20.31 -27.66
N GLN A 1079 9.42 20.55 -28.37
CA GLN A 1079 9.39 20.63 -29.85
C GLN A 1079 9.10 19.26 -30.46
N GLU A 1080 9.61 18.21 -29.83
CA GLU A 1080 9.45 16.81 -30.17
C GLU A 1080 7.98 16.38 -29.98
N GLU A 1081 7.36 16.73 -28.85
CA GLU A 1081 5.91 16.57 -28.63
C GLU A 1081 5.07 17.37 -29.62
N LYS A 1082 5.49 18.60 -29.98
CA LYS A 1082 4.80 19.41 -31.00
C LYS A 1082 4.83 18.76 -32.38
N GLN A 1083 5.96 18.20 -32.79
CA GLN A 1083 6.08 17.44 -34.04
C GLN A 1083 5.10 16.25 -34.08
N ILE A 1084 5.01 15.46 -33.00
CA ILE A 1084 4.09 14.32 -32.91
C ILE A 1084 2.63 14.78 -32.91
N SER A 1085 2.32 15.77 -32.06
CA SER A 1085 0.95 16.26 -31.86
C SER A 1085 0.38 16.91 -33.13
N PHE A 1086 1.15 17.75 -33.81
CA PHE A 1086 0.66 18.57 -34.92
C PHE A 1086 0.46 17.83 -36.24
N MET A 1087 0.80 16.53 -36.31
CA MET A 1087 0.34 15.64 -37.39
C MET A 1087 -1.15 15.27 -37.28
N ASN A 1088 -1.80 15.56 -36.14
CA ASN A 1088 -3.20 15.20 -35.91
C ASN A 1088 -4.18 16.30 -36.35
N ARG A 1089 -5.36 15.86 -36.79
CA ARG A 1089 -6.52 16.67 -37.17
C ARG A 1089 -7.73 16.26 -36.33
N TYR A 1090 -8.59 17.24 -36.00
CA TYR A 1090 -9.94 16.98 -35.51
C TYR A 1090 -10.95 17.24 -36.64
N PHE A 1091 -12.10 16.59 -36.59
CA PHE A 1091 -13.17 16.80 -37.58
C PHE A 1091 -14.57 16.79 -36.95
N ILE A 1092 -15.50 17.50 -37.60
CA ILE A 1092 -16.92 17.60 -37.25
C ILE A 1092 -17.76 17.61 -38.53
N PHE A 1093 -18.59 16.59 -38.68
CA PHE A 1093 -19.58 16.47 -39.75
C PHE A 1093 -20.99 16.51 -39.16
N LYS A 1094 -21.93 17.17 -39.84
CA LYS A 1094 -23.34 17.25 -39.44
C LYS A 1094 -24.21 16.45 -40.39
N LYS A 1095 -25.06 15.57 -39.86
CA LYS A 1095 -26.00 14.80 -40.67
C LYS A 1095 -27.17 15.67 -41.12
N VAL A 1096 -27.25 15.96 -42.42
CA VAL A 1096 -28.30 16.83 -43.00
C VAL A 1096 -29.43 16.06 -43.66
N ARG A 1097 -29.20 14.80 -44.07
CA ARG A 1097 -30.21 13.93 -44.69
C ARG A 1097 -30.04 12.48 -44.27
N ASN A 1098 -31.12 11.72 -44.32
CA ASN A 1098 -31.05 10.26 -44.32
C ASN A 1098 -30.82 9.77 -45.75
N VAL A 1099 -29.96 8.77 -45.92
CA VAL A 1099 -29.68 8.14 -47.22
C VAL A 1099 -29.96 6.64 -47.12
N ASN A 1100 -30.31 6.00 -48.22
CA ASN A 1100 -30.56 4.56 -48.26
C ASN A 1100 -29.22 3.80 -48.29
N THR A 1101 -28.70 3.50 -47.10
CA THR A 1101 -27.42 2.81 -46.90
C THR A 1101 -27.39 1.42 -47.54
N ASP A 1102 -28.51 0.70 -47.61
CA ASP A 1102 -28.58 -0.59 -48.31
C ASP A 1102 -28.38 -0.47 -49.83
N LYS A 1103 -28.87 0.61 -50.46
CA LYS A 1103 -28.62 0.86 -51.89
C LYS A 1103 -27.16 1.21 -52.13
N ILE A 1104 -26.57 2.06 -51.29
CA ILE A 1104 -25.14 2.41 -51.34
C ILE A 1104 -24.29 1.15 -51.18
N ALA A 1105 -24.52 0.37 -50.13
CA ALA A 1105 -23.81 -0.88 -49.86
C ALA A 1105 -23.91 -1.87 -51.03
N LYS A 1106 -25.08 -2.02 -51.67
CA LYS A 1106 -25.25 -2.89 -52.86
C LYS A 1106 -24.51 -2.38 -54.09
N ILE A 1107 -24.46 -1.06 -54.31
CA ILE A 1107 -23.70 -0.46 -55.42
C ILE A 1107 -22.20 -0.71 -55.20
N ILE A 1108 -21.70 -0.51 -53.98
CA ILE A 1108 -20.30 -0.78 -53.62
C ILE A 1108 -19.98 -2.28 -53.71
N GLU A 1109 -20.88 -3.15 -53.28
CA GLU A 1109 -20.69 -4.61 -53.40
C GLU A 1109 -20.64 -5.05 -54.87
N GLN A 1110 -21.43 -4.43 -55.75
CA GLN A 1110 -21.36 -4.64 -57.20
C GLN A 1110 -20.06 -4.08 -57.79
N GLN A 1111 -19.64 -2.88 -57.41
CA GLN A 1111 -18.38 -2.26 -57.85
C GLN A 1111 -17.16 -3.08 -57.41
N ASN A 1112 -17.15 -3.58 -56.18
CA ASN A 1112 -16.07 -4.45 -55.67
C ASN A 1112 -16.04 -5.80 -56.42
N LYS A 1113 -17.20 -6.44 -56.66
CA LYS A 1113 -17.26 -7.67 -57.48
C LYS A 1113 -16.81 -7.43 -58.93
N MET A 1114 -17.14 -6.27 -59.50
CA MET A 1114 -16.62 -5.88 -60.82
C MET A 1114 -15.10 -5.66 -60.78
N ALA A 1115 -14.57 -4.98 -59.76
CA ALA A 1115 -13.14 -4.77 -59.59
C ALA A 1115 -12.36 -6.08 -59.38
N GLU A 1116 -12.84 -6.97 -58.50
CA GLU A 1116 -12.28 -8.32 -58.28
C GLU A 1116 -12.26 -9.13 -59.59
N SER A 1117 -13.36 -9.14 -60.36
CA SER A 1117 -13.41 -9.83 -61.65
C SER A 1117 -12.51 -9.20 -62.72
N ILE A 1118 -12.30 -7.88 -62.68
CA ILE A 1118 -11.35 -7.18 -63.57
C ILE A 1118 -9.91 -7.49 -63.16
N GLU A 1119 -9.57 -7.57 -61.88
CA GLU A 1119 -8.26 -8.02 -61.41
C GLU A 1119 -7.99 -9.49 -61.76
N GLU A 1120 -8.97 -10.38 -61.65
CA GLU A 1120 -8.85 -11.77 -62.11
C GLU A 1120 -8.58 -11.86 -63.62
N VAL A 1121 -9.30 -11.08 -64.44
CA VAL A 1121 -9.09 -11.00 -65.89
C VAL A 1121 -7.71 -10.42 -66.22
N ILE A 1122 -7.30 -9.31 -65.60
CA ILE A 1122 -5.96 -8.72 -65.79
C ILE A 1122 -4.86 -9.71 -65.37
N THR A 1123 -5.07 -10.47 -64.28
CA THR A 1123 -4.12 -11.48 -63.81
C THR A 1123 -4.07 -12.70 -64.75
N GLN A 1124 -5.16 -13.01 -65.46
CA GLN A 1124 -5.15 -13.99 -66.55
C GLN A 1124 -4.47 -13.43 -67.81
N ASP A 1125 -4.79 -12.20 -68.23
CA ASP A 1125 -4.18 -11.55 -69.39
C ASP A 1125 -2.66 -11.40 -69.23
N ILE A 1126 -2.17 -11.05 -68.03
CA ILE A 1126 -0.72 -11.02 -67.73
C ILE A 1126 -0.11 -12.43 -67.87
N LYS A 1127 -0.78 -13.48 -67.37
CA LYS A 1127 -0.34 -14.89 -67.51
C LYS A 1127 -0.45 -15.43 -68.95
N GLU A 1128 -1.26 -14.82 -69.81
CA GLU A 1128 -1.35 -15.15 -71.23
C GLU A 1128 -0.33 -14.34 -72.06
N MET A 1129 -0.07 -13.08 -71.71
CA MET A 1129 1.02 -12.28 -72.27
C MET A 1129 2.40 -12.88 -71.97
N GLU A 1130 2.63 -13.38 -70.75
CA GLU A 1130 3.85 -14.13 -70.40
C GLU A 1130 4.01 -15.45 -71.19
N LYS A 1131 2.94 -15.98 -71.78
CA LYS A 1131 2.98 -17.16 -72.67
C LYS A 1131 3.12 -16.81 -74.16
N ALA A 1132 2.98 -15.54 -74.54
CA ALA A 1132 2.81 -15.12 -75.94
C ALA A 1132 4.07 -14.51 -76.58
N HIS A 1133 5.26 -14.68 -75.99
CA HIS A 1133 6.54 -14.27 -76.60
C HIS A 1133 7.48 -15.47 -76.83
N PRO A 1134 7.72 -15.88 -78.09
CA PRO A 1134 8.77 -16.83 -78.43
C PRO A 1134 10.15 -16.18 -78.32
N GLU A 1135 11.16 -16.97 -77.97
CA GLU A 1135 12.54 -16.54 -77.83
C GLU A 1135 13.11 -15.91 -79.12
N ILE A 1136 13.73 -14.72 -79.00
CA ILE A 1136 14.68 -14.20 -79.99
C ILE A 1136 16.05 -14.09 -79.32
N THR A 1137 17.03 -14.77 -79.90
CA THR A 1137 18.37 -14.95 -79.35
C THR A 1137 19.33 -13.82 -79.75
N ALA A 1138 20.24 -13.47 -78.83
CA ALA A 1138 21.45 -12.70 -79.09
C ALA A 1138 22.65 -13.36 -78.34
N PRO A 1139 23.90 -13.22 -78.83
CA PRO A 1139 24.93 -14.24 -78.63
C PRO A 1139 25.73 -14.16 -77.31
N THR A 1140 26.38 -15.28 -77.01
CA THR A 1140 27.11 -15.59 -75.76
C THR A 1140 28.50 -14.98 -75.62
N ALA A 1141 28.88 -14.66 -74.37
CA ALA A 1141 30.26 -14.69 -73.87
C ALA A 1141 30.32 -15.47 -72.52
N PRO A 1142 31.45 -16.08 -72.13
CA PRO A 1142 31.41 -17.37 -71.41
C PRO A 1142 31.50 -17.30 -69.87
N LYS A 1143 30.93 -18.32 -69.21
CA LYS A 1143 31.15 -18.67 -67.79
C LYS A 1143 32.21 -19.77 -67.66
N PRO A 1144 33.04 -19.78 -66.60
CA PRO A 1144 33.55 -21.02 -66.00
C PRO A 1144 32.50 -21.60 -65.01
N ALA A 1145 32.28 -22.91 -65.06
CA ALA A 1145 31.37 -23.65 -64.16
C ALA A 1145 32.14 -24.33 -63.01
N ILE A 1146 31.48 -24.83 -61.96
CA ILE A 1146 31.18 -26.26 -61.66
C ILE A 1146 30.70 -26.31 -60.17
N ARG A 1147 29.82 -27.18 -59.65
CA ARG A 1147 29.29 -28.49 -60.09
C ARG A 1147 27.74 -28.59 -59.99
N LYS A 1148 27.20 -29.50 -59.15
CA LYS A 1148 25.78 -29.80 -58.82
C LYS A 1148 25.74 -30.38 -57.37
N ILE A 1149 24.61 -30.53 -56.66
CA ILE A 1149 23.77 -31.76 -56.67
C ILE A 1149 22.43 -31.57 -55.91
N LYS A 1150 21.34 -32.07 -56.55
CA LYS A 1150 20.04 -32.61 -56.07
C LYS A 1150 19.45 -32.27 -54.68
N LYS A 1151 18.19 -31.84 -54.67
CA LYS A 1151 17.18 -32.15 -53.63
C LYS A 1151 16.60 -33.56 -53.81
N PRO A 1152 16.12 -34.21 -52.74
CA PRO A 1152 14.92 -35.06 -52.78
C PRO A 1152 13.83 -34.64 -51.76
N LYS A 1153 12.62 -35.18 -51.95
CA LYS A 1153 11.38 -34.97 -51.15
C LYS A 1153 11.37 -35.78 -49.84
N ILE A 1154 10.47 -35.42 -48.91
CA ILE A 1154 9.51 -36.25 -48.12
C ILE A 1154 8.79 -35.28 -47.15
N VAL A 1155 7.47 -35.01 -47.32
CA VAL A 1155 6.28 -35.69 -46.75
C VAL A 1155 6.18 -35.62 -45.21
N LEU A 1156 5.00 -35.16 -44.73
CA LEU A 1156 4.63 -34.99 -43.32
C LEU A 1156 4.49 -36.33 -42.57
N GLU A 1157 4.84 -36.37 -41.27
CA GLU A 1157 3.87 -36.69 -40.20
C GLU A 1157 4.39 -36.45 -38.75
N ARG A 1158 3.53 -35.81 -37.95
CA ARG A 1158 3.16 -36.11 -36.54
C ARG A 1158 4.19 -36.32 -35.39
N TYR A 1159 3.99 -35.45 -34.39
CA TYR A 1159 3.83 -35.72 -32.94
C TYR A 1159 4.99 -35.66 -31.92
N SER A 1160 4.58 -35.17 -30.73
CA SER A 1160 5.09 -35.36 -29.36
C SER A 1160 6.51 -34.93 -28.97
N GLU A 1161 6.53 -33.94 -28.07
CA GLU A 1161 7.19 -33.97 -26.75
C GLU A 1161 8.24 -35.08 -26.50
N GLU A 1162 9.50 -34.66 -26.33
CA GLU A 1162 10.25 -34.90 -25.09
C GLU A 1162 11.45 -33.94 -25.02
N GLY A 1163 11.62 -33.27 -23.88
CA GLY A 1163 12.69 -32.27 -23.70
C GLY A 1163 13.89 -32.85 -22.95
N GLN A 1164 15.08 -32.80 -23.56
CA GLN A 1164 16.35 -32.93 -22.84
C GLN A 1164 17.30 -31.78 -23.21
N SER A 1165 18.07 -31.36 -22.21
CA SER A 1165 18.87 -30.13 -22.17
C SER A 1165 20.31 -30.33 -22.65
N VAL A 1166 20.82 -29.39 -23.45
CA VAL A 1166 22.26 -29.10 -23.59
C VAL A 1166 22.46 -27.58 -23.68
N GLU A 1167 23.60 -27.10 -23.19
CA GLU A 1167 23.95 -25.70 -22.94
C GLU A 1167 24.29 -24.89 -24.21
N PRO A 1168 24.17 -23.55 -24.19
CA PRO A 1168 24.79 -22.67 -25.19
C PRO A 1168 26.17 -22.15 -24.71
N GLU A 1169 27.21 -22.43 -25.49
CA GLU A 1169 28.52 -21.75 -25.40
C GLU A 1169 28.51 -20.36 -26.11
N PRO A 1170 29.50 -19.48 -25.84
CA PRO A 1170 29.31 -18.02 -25.95
C PRO A 1170 29.51 -17.42 -27.35
N LEU A 1171 28.84 -16.27 -27.57
CA LEU A 1171 29.03 -15.42 -28.75
C LEU A 1171 30.36 -14.66 -28.68
N THR A 1172 31.10 -14.70 -29.79
CA THR A 1172 32.37 -14.01 -30.02
C THR A 1172 32.20 -12.49 -30.17
N GLN A 1173 33.15 -11.72 -29.63
CA GLN A 1173 33.24 -10.27 -29.78
C GLN A 1173 33.69 -9.84 -31.20
N PRO A 1174 33.26 -8.68 -31.71
CA PRO A 1174 33.82 -8.08 -32.92
C PRO A 1174 35.02 -7.15 -32.60
N GLU A 1175 36.03 -7.16 -33.48
CA GLU A 1175 37.23 -6.29 -33.40
C GLU A 1175 36.96 -4.84 -33.91
N PRO A 1176 37.81 -3.86 -33.51
CA PRO A 1176 37.58 -2.44 -33.80
C PRO A 1176 38.11 -1.98 -35.17
N VAL A 1177 37.47 -0.97 -35.76
CA VAL A 1177 37.90 -0.32 -37.01
C VAL A 1177 38.68 0.97 -36.72
N THR A 1178 39.80 1.15 -37.43
CA THR A 1178 40.75 2.27 -37.28
C THR A 1178 40.42 3.50 -38.14
N GLU A 1179 40.62 4.71 -37.59
CA GLU A 1179 40.59 5.97 -38.35
C GLU A 1179 41.98 6.37 -38.92
N PRO A 1180 42.06 7.15 -40.01
CA PRO A 1180 43.32 7.60 -40.63
C PRO A 1180 43.82 8.97 -40.13
N LEU A 1181 45.14 9.15 -40.06
CA LEU A 1181 45.81 10.41 -39.70
C LEU A 1181 45.87 11.44 -40.84
N ALA A 1182 45.90 12.73 -40.47
CA ALA A 1182 46.44 13.81 -41.31
C ALA A 1182 47.25 14.87 -40.51
N GLN A 1183 48.58 14.80 -40.68
CA GLN A 1183 49.65 15.83 -40.65
C GLN A 1183 49.65 17.04 -39.67
N THR A 1184 50.87 17.31 -39.19
CA THR A 1184 51.30 18.38 -38.27
C THR A 1184 52.00 19.56 -38.99
N VAL A 1185 51.85 20.78 -38.47
CA VAL A 1185 52.90 21.83 -38.48
C VAL A 1185 52.85 22.63 -37.15
N SER A 1186 54.02 22.93 -36.60
CA SER A 1186 54.26 23.57 -35.29
C SER A 1186 54.43 25.10 -35.33
N ILE A 1187 54.33 25.79 -34.18
CA ILE A 1187 55.23 26.90 -33.75
C ILE A 1187 55.04 27.23 -32.23
N THR A 1188 56.04 27.92 -31.66
CA THR A 1188 56.58 27.95 -30.27
C THR A 1188 55.94 28.87 -29.19
N VAL A 1189 55.92 28.37 -27.94
CA VAL A 1189 56.49 28.92 -26.66
C VAL A 1189 56.21 30.38 -26.18
N ASP A 1190 55.46 30.50 -25.05
CA ASP A 1190 55.49 31.45 -23.88
C ASP A 1190 55.60 33.00 -24.04
N PRO A 1191 55.33 33.87 -23.02
CA PRO A 1191 55.01 33.62 -21.59
C PRO A 1191 53.79 34.39 -20.99
N THR A 1192 53.55 34.23 -19.68
CA THR A 1192 52.66 35.05 -18.79
C THR A 1192 53.36 36.32 -18.25
N PRO A 1193 52.79 37.22 -17.39
CA PRO A 1193 51.42 37.41 -16.82
C PRO A 1193 50.88 38.89 -16.92
N VAL A 1194 49.77 39.25 -16.21
CA VAL A 1194 49.55 40.48 -15.34
C VAL A 1194 48.09 41.04 -15.26
N ILE A 1195 47.45 40.87 -14.07
CA ILE A 1195 46.68 41.84 -13.23
C ILE A 1195 45.68 42.87 -13.86
N LYS A 1196 44.35 42.83 -13.55
CA LYS A 1196 43.60 43.67 -12.52
C LYS A 1196 42.05 43.60 -12.56
N LYS A 1197 41.44 43.54 -11.36
CA LYS A 1197 40.10 43.95 -10.86
C LYS A 1197 39.01 44.55 -11.79
N LEU A 1198 37.75 44.13 -11.57
CA LEU A 1198 36.53 44.95 -11.24
C LEU A 1198 35.34 43.98 -11.00
N THR A 1199 34.83 43.74 -9.79
CA THR A 1199 33.91 44.53 -8.93
C THR A 1199 32.45 44.05 -8.99
N ILE A 1200 31.97 43.52 -7.86
CA ILE A 1200 30.59 43.07 -7.61
C ILE A 1200 29.69 44.27 -7.26
N LYS A 1201 28.46 44.33 -7.78
CA LYS A 1201 27.39 45.23 -7.29
C LYS A 1201 26.31 44.44 -6.55
N LYS A 1202 26.03 44.83 -5.30
CA LYS A 1202 24.82 44.45 -4.56
C LYS A 1202 23.63 45.33 -5.02
N PRO A 1203 22.39 44.83 -5.02
CA PRO A 1203 21.21 45.69 -5.06
C PRO A 1203 20.95 46.31 -3.67
N THR A 1204 20.37 47.51 -3.65
CA THR A 1204 20.13 48.31 -2.44
C THR A 1204 18.63 48.42 -2.19
N ILE A 1205 18.19 48.10 -0.98
CA ILE A 1205 16.84 48.39 -0.49
C ILE A 1205 16.76 49.86 -0.09
N LYS A 1206 15.71 50.57 -0.50
CA LYS A 1206 15.18 51.74 0.23
C LYS A 1206 13.65 51.87 0.06
N PRO A 1207 12.96 52.54 1.00
CA PRO A 1207 11.57 52.20 1.31
C PRO A 1207 10.56 53.31 1.00
N LEU A 1208 9.30 52.89 0.84
CA LEU A 1208 8.11 53.51 1.45
C LEU A 1208 6.98 52.47 1.51
#